data_AF-A0A511JAR7-F1
#
_entry.id   AF-A0A511JAR7-F1
#
_cell.length_a   1.000
_cell.length_b   1.000
_cell.length_c   1.000
_cell.angle_alpha   90.00
_cell.angle_beta   90.00
_cell.angle_gamma   90.00
#
_symmetry.space_group_name_H-M   'P 1'
#
loop_
_entity.id
_entity.type
_entity.pdbx_description
1 polymer ?
#
loop_
_entity_poly.entity_id
_entity_poly.type
_entity_poly.pdbx_seq_one_letter_code
_entity_poly.pdbx_strand_id
1 'polypeptide(L)'
;MATKTPSSSAAPDEQERASREPIESPAPEPTARSRRTKRAPQAADTARDRLRIEVSLGDVVAAAADVLVVPAFQDGPVAGQWERVVGRLGVSDPPGRVRSGQVVPVDVAPDSGRELVVLAGTVPPDRVAGRVTLNAIEEVGAALGRHLADRGLRTVATPDLVMSLPGASAVPWMRSLEQGWRSSAPDDARLLVVVDDEAAFDELAKLYPTAARDPAREPASTPTPDPTLAPEPAQVAAGLTNLVHDQPASSDELGRASLANELASLFRELAAAHDRPEAFAAHLDAPWGAGKSTLVGFLADALRTGPQPWTIVSLDAWRSSQLSPAWWALLGQLRTDVRSSLGFWARRRFDVTRFAQALRRLWRIWLPPMVVLVVLGVLWARAVDVSATMSVVTAVVAFAAAMGGLGSRFLSLGSVQGARVHERLTDNPMDEVADQIWSIRRSSPRPILLVLDDLDRCNDVFAVELLDAVQTLLRHAPSRRRPDHQPEALIVLAVGDGRWLRAAYEHAYEVFSPYVSEPGRPLGHLFLDKLFQLRIELPRLSGSQVSGYLTRLLDLREEATDTAGRAANLAAQISAAPEVATTKAQSLDALLSDVMSQATDLPAQQREELADAVLRTRRSDTHRTQRQRHLLEQYAHLLEPNPRATKRFLMSYNVAFAARITEPEPIEPATLALWTVLSTRWPALAEWIRDALPLGGEVRASDESGHPSRLLLEPPVRAVMDSPLGGPLDRVRMLRCCGYPPDPGLQMRADGVESGGSPPA
;
A
#
# COMPACT_ATOMS: atom_id res chain seq x y z
N MET A 1 25.62 -55.61 41.34
CA MET A 1 26.46 -54.89 40.36
C MET A 1 26.32 -53.40 40.69
N ALA A 2 27.12 -52.85 41.62
CA ALA A 2 28.51 -52.35 41.45
C ALA A 2 28.53 -51.18 40.43
N THR A 3 28.93 -49.94 40.72
CA THR A 3 30.04 -49.39 41.55
C THR A 3 29.74 -47.91 41.89
N LYS A 4 29.87 -47.43 43.14
CA LYS A 4 31.07 -46.94 43.88
C LYS A 4 31.67 -45.58 43.41
N THR A 5 31.53 -44.60 44.30
CA THR A 5 32.22 -43.29 44.55
C THR A 5 33.77 -43.40 44.65
N PRO A 6 34.62 -42.32 44.73
CA PRO A 6 34.55 -41.25 45.77
C PRO A 6 35.28 -39.86 45.61
N SER A 7 35.04 -38.98 46.63
CA SER A 7 35.96 -38.00 47.29
C SER A 7 36.38 -36.72 46.52
N SER A 8 36.56 -35.50 47.07
CA SER A 8 37.15 -35.05 48.35
C SER A 8 37.01 -33.51 48.59
N SER A 9 36.72 -33.09 49.85
CA SER A 9 37.31 -32.00 50.70
C SER A 9 37.47 -30.55 50.19
N ALA A 10 37.24 -29.44 50.91
CA ALA A 10 37.46 -29.13 52.33
C ALA A 10 36.70 -27.85 52.79
N ALA A 11 36.38 -27.76 54.10
CA ALA A 11 36.05 -26.54 54.88
C ALA A 11 37.29 -26.12 55.72
N PRO A 12 37.35 -25.06 56.59
CA PRO A 12 36.42 -24.85 57.73
C PRO A 12 36.16 -23.39 58.23
N ASP A 13 35.15 -23.25 59.13
CA ASP A 13 35.04 -22.45 60.40
C ASP A 13 35.42 -20.93 60.46
N GLU A 14 34.87 -20.03 61.30
CA GLU A 14 34.26 -20.10 62.65
C GLU A 14 33.61 -18.72 63.05
N GLN A 15 32.57 -18.75 63.91
CA GLN A 15 32.17 -17.77 64.99
C GLN A 15 32.01 -16.23 64.69
N GLU A 16 31.12 -15.42 65.28
CA GLU A 16 30.55 -15.37 66.63
C GLU A 16 29.31 -14.41 66.74
N ARG A 17 28.53 -14.64 67.80
CA ARG A 17 27.49 -13.85 68.53
C ARG A 17 27.60 -12.30 68.48
N ALA A 18 26.65 -11.44 68.88
CA ALA A 18 25.23 -11.43 69.25
C ALA A 18 24.90 -9.98 69.73
N SER A 19 23.61 -9.59 69.70
CA SER A 19 22.95 -8.63 70.63
C SER A 19 23.12 -7.10 70.45
N ARG A 20 22.02 -6.38 70.15
CA ARG A 20 21.26 -5.51 71.09
C ARG A 20 20.23 -4.61 70.35
N GLU A 21 18.96 -4.77 70.74
CA GLU A 21 17.80 -3.88 70.54
C GLU A 21 17.91 -2.57 71.38
N PRO A 22 16.84 -1.75 71.56
CA PRO A 22 16.11 -0.87 70.62
C PRO A 22 15.99 0.58 71.24
N ILE A 23 15.09 1.45 70.72
CA ILE A 23 14.19 2.39 71.46
C ILE A 23 13.90 3.72 70.70
N GLU A 24 12.60 3.87 70.40
CA GLU A 24 11.68 5.04 70.42
C GLU A 24 11.92 6.38 69.68
N SER A 25 10.93 6.64 68.79
CA SER A 25 10.14 7.87 68.52
C SER A 25 10.22 9.04 69.53
N PRO A 26 9.88 10.32 69.20
CA PRO A 26 8.63 10.70 68.50
C PRO A 26 8.64 11.96 67.59
N ALA A 27 7.52 12.17 66.88
CA ALA A 27 7.15 13.41 66.19
C ALA A 27 6.75 14.54 67.16
N PRO A 28 6.75 15.82 66.72
CA PRO A 28 5.45 16.48 66.51
C PRO A 28 5.36 17.52 65.36
N GLU A 29 4.13 17.73 64.91
CA GLU A 29 3.50 18.83 64.14
C GLU A 29 3.44 20.17 64.94
N PRO A 30 2.78 21.32 64.52
CA PRO A 30 2.36 21.87 63.20
C PRO A 30 2.49 23.43 63.05
N THR A 31 2.07 23.99 61.89
CA THR A 31 1.66 25.41 61.57
C THR A 31 2.78 26.49 61.46
N ALA A 32 2.77 27.55 60.63
CA ALA A 32 1.69 28.39 60.11
C ALA A 32 2.08 29.22 58.84
N ARG A 33 1.04 29.78 58.20
CA ARG A 33 0.97 30.71 57.04
C ARG A 33 1.89 31.94 57.09
N SER A 34 2.44 32.39 55.94
CA SER A 34 2.35 33.80 55.49
C SER A 34 2.82 34.08 54.04
N ARG A 35 1.97 34.82 53.34
CA ARG A 35 2.03 35.60 52.08
C ARG A 35 3.39 35.98 51.43
N ARG A 36 3.50 35.59 50.14
CA ARG A 36 3.60 36.43 48.92
C ARG A 36 4.50 37.69 48.96
N THR A 37 5.66 37.61 48.31
CA THR A 37 6.21 38.71 47.47
C THR A 37 6.91 38.15 46.23
N LYS A 38 6.60 38.76 45.07
CA LYS A 38 7.19 38.49 43.74
C LYS A 38 8.65 38.96 43.71
N ARG A 39 9.58 38.09 43.31
CA ARG A 39 10.83 38.47 42.61
C ARG A 39 11.22 37.33 41.66
N ALA A 40 11.60 37.70 40.44
CA ALA A 40 11.73 36.85 39.26
C ALA A 40 12.90 35.83 39.36
N PRO A 41 12.80 34.66 38.68
CA PRO A 41 13.92 33.75 38.53
C PRO A 41 14.72 34.13 37.27
N GLN A 42 15.91 34.68 37.45
CA GLN A 42 16.88 34.91 36.38
C GLN A 42 18.21 34.33 36.88
N ALA A 43 18.41 33.03 36.69
CA ALA A 43 19.72 32.34 36.82
C ALA A 43 19.65 30.81 36.60
N ALA A 44 18.46 30.19 36.58
CA ALA A 44 18.33 28.73 36.43
C ALA A 44 17.99 28.25 35.00
N ASP A 45 17.80 29.16 34.04
CA ASP A 45 17.37 28.82 32.67
C ASP A 45 18.51 28.81 31.63
N THR A 46 19.74 29.18 31.99
CA THR A 46 20.89 29.24 31.06
C THR A 46 21.68 27.93 30.93
N ALA A 47 21.27 26.85 31.61
CA ALA A 47 21.87 25.51 31.45
C ALA A 47 21.04 24.57 30.56
N ARG A 48 19.92 25.05 29.98
CA ARG A 48 19.05 24.28 29.08
C ARG A 48 19.52 24.26 27.61
N ASP A 49 20.65 24.88 27.31
CA ASP A 49 20.99 25.34 25.95
C ASP A 49 22.02 24.48 25.19
N ARG A 50 22.03 23.17 25.41
CA ARG A 50 22.74 22.22 24.53
C ARG A 50 21.90 20.98 24.26
N LEU A 51 20.72 21.17 23.66
CA LEU A 51 20.00 20.06 23.04
C LEU A 51 20.78 19.61 21.80
N ARG A 52 21.48 18.50 21.93
CA ARG A 52 22.21 17.79 20.85
C ARG A 52 21.32 16.84 20.06
N ILE A 53 20.01 16.96 20.27
CA ILE A 53 19.00 16.22 19.55
C ILE A 53 18.36 17.19 18.58
N GLU A 54 18.47 16.90 17.29
CA GLU A 54 17.91 17.69 16.20
C GLU A 54 16.81 16.87 15.55
N VAL A 55 15.69 17.52 15.26
CA VAL A 55 14.59 16.88 14.54
C VAL A 55 14.57 17.49 13.14
N SER A 56 14.56 16.65 12.11
CA SER A 56 14.50 17.11 10.72
C SER A 56 13.37 16.43 9.96
N LEU A 57 12.69 17.19 9.11
CA LEU A 57 11.74 16.63 8.13
C LEU A 57 12.51 16.28 6.86
N GLY A 58 12.65 15.01 6.52
CA GLY A 58 13.49 14.61 5.38
C GLY A 58 13.65 13.10 5.17
N ASP A 59 14.67 12.72 4.41
CA ASP A 59 15.04 11.32 4.16
C ASP A 59 16.28 10.96 4.99
N VAL A 60 16.17 9.98 5.88
CA VAL A 60 17.27 9.57 6.76
C VAL A 60 18.52 9.13 5.98
N VAL A 61 18.35 8.60 4.77
CA VAL A 61 19.48 8.17 3.92
C VAL A 61 20.27 9.38 3.40
N ALA A 62 19.62 10.54 3.24
CA ALA A 62 20.26 11.79 2.82
C ALA A 62 20.93 12.53 3.99
N ALA A 63 20.70 12.11 5.23
CA ALA A 63 21.24 12.77 6.42
C ALA A 63 22.77 12.75 6.44
N ALA A 64 23.37 13.88 6.82
CA ALA A 64 24.80 14.00 7.05
C ALA A 64 25.16 13.52 8.47
N ALA A 65 25.31 12.21 8.64
CA ALA A 65 25.72 11.58 9.89
C ALA A 65 26.74 10.46 9.66
N ASP A 66 27.58 10.22 10.67
CA ASP A 66 28.60 9.18 10.70
C ASP A 66 27.95 7.78 10.76
N VAL A 67 26.84 7.67 11.48
CA VAL A 67 26.04 6.45 11.63
C VAL A 67 24.64 6.66 11.09
N LEU A 68 24.20 5.78 10.19
CA LEU A 68 22.82 5.69 9.75
C LEU A 68 22.12 4.51 10.41
N VAL A 69 20.95 4.74 10.99
CA VAL A 69 20.15 3.70 11.63
C VAL A 69 19.12 3.15 10.67
N VAL A 70 19.10 1.82 10.53
CA VAL A 70 17.98 1.11 9.89
C VAL A 70 17.19 0.35 10.95
N PRO A 71 15.89 0.62 11.10
CA PRO A 71 15.07 -0.11 12.05
C PRO A 71 14.76 -1.53 11.53
N ALA A 72 14.78 -2.48 12.45
CA ALA A 72 14.53 -3.89 12.18
C ALA A 72 13.59 -4.54 13.19
N PHE A 73 12.77 -5.46 12.69
CA PHE A 73 12.01 -6.41 13.50
C PHE A 73 12.92 -7.57 13.93
N GLN A 74 12.43 -8.42 14.83
CA GLN A 74 13.19 -9.60 15.29
C GLN A 74 13.57 -10.57 14.15
N ASP A 75 12.78 -10.60 13.08
CA ASP A 75 12.99 -11.44 11.91
C ASP A 75 13.72 -10.74 10.75
N GLY A 76 14.16 -9.50 10.92
CA GLY A 76 14.96 -8.77 9.91
C GLY A 76 14.57 -7.29 9.73
N PRO A 77 15.31 -6.55 8.88
CA PRO A 77 15.07 -5.13 8.63
C PRO A 77 13.74 -4.86 7.93
N VAL A 78 13.20 -3.65 8.12
CA VAL A 78 11.94 -3.23 7.46
C VAL A 78 12.15 -3.15 5.95
N ALA A 79 11.52 -4.03 5.17
CA ALA A 79 11.77 -4.23 3.74
C ALA A 79 11.84 -2.92 2.93
N GLY A 80 10.86 -2.03 3.05
CA GLY A 80 10.83 -0.77 2.29
C GLY A 80 11.86 0.30 2.72
N GLN A 81 12.44 0.20 3.93
CA GLN A 81 13.57 1.05 4.32
C GLN A 81 14.90 0.39 3.99
N TRP A 82 14.99 -0.93 4.13
CA TRP A 82 16.16 -1.72 3.72
C TRP A 82 16.43 -1.60 2.22
N GLU A 83 15.41 -1.76 1.36
CA GLU A 83 15.55 -1.61 -0.10
C GLU A 83 16.05 -0.21 -0.50
N ARG A 84 15.58 0.84 0.18
CA ARG A 84 16.04 2.23 -0.05
C ARG A 84 17.52 2.42 0.33
N VAL A 85 17.95 1.77 1.40
CA VAL A 85 19.34 1.81 1.88
C VAL A 85 20.25 0.97 0.98
N VAL A 86 19.84 -0.25 0.62
CA VAL A 86 20.55 -1.15 -0.32
C VAL A 86 20.75 -0.47 -1.67
N GLY A 87 19.70 0.14 -2.22
CA GLY A 87 19.75 0.79 -3.54
C GLY A 87 20.63 2.03 -3.61
N ARG A 88 20.90 2.72 -2.49
CA ARG A 88 21.72 3.95 -2.46
C ARG A 88 23.13 3.76 -1.90
N LEU A 89 23.32 2.84 -0.95
CA LEU A 89 24.59 2.64 -0.25
C LEU A 89 25.29 1.33 -0.61
N GLY A 90 24.70 0.50 -1.48
CA GLY A 90 25.36 -0.68 -2.04
C GLY A 90 25.69 -1.75 -1.00
N VAL A 91 24.77 -2.00 -0.07
CA VAL A 91 24.95 -2.92 1.07
C VAL A 91 24.67 -4.36 0.65
N SER A 92 25.48 -5.32 1.12
CA SER A 92 25.31 -6.76 0.87
C SER A 92 24.55 -7.42 2.01
N ASP A 93 23.50 -8.20 1.69
CA ASP A 93 22.62 -9.05 2.52
C ASP A 93 22.12 -8.51 3.88
N PRO A 94 20.82 -8.66 4.20
CA PRO A 94 20.28 -8.26 5.50
C PRO A 94 20.90 -9.08 6.64
N PRO A 95 21.16 -8.47 7.80
CA PRO A 95 21.56 -9.24 8.98
C PRO A 95 20.45 -10.24 9.36
N GLY A 96 20.86 -11.38 9.92
CA GLY A 96 19.94 -12.40 10.43
C GLY A 96 19.10 -11.93 11.62
N ARG A 97 18.54 -12.86 12.40
CA ARG A 97 17.71 -12.49 13.57
C ARG A 97 18.46 -11.61 14.57
N VAL A 98 17.81 -10.52 14.97
CA VAL A 98 18.38 -9.53 15.89
C VAL A 98 17.45 -9.35 17.10
N ARG A 99 18.01 -9.27 18.31
CA ARG A 99 17.22 -9.12 19.56
C ARG A 99 16.76 -7.67 19.76
N SER A 100 15.71 -7.46 20.55
CA SER A 100 15.27 -6.12 20.94
C SER A 100 16.38 -5.36 21.66
N GLY A 101 16.66 -4.12 21.25
CA GLY A 101 17.71 -3.27 21.82
C GLY A 101 19.12 -3.65 21.35
N GLN A 102 19.27 -4.61 20.42
CA GLN A 102 20.57 -5.00 19.88
C GLN A 102 20.93 -4.14 18.67
N VAL A 103 22.19 -3.68 18.68
CA VAL A 103 22.83 -2.92 17.62
C VAL A 103 23.69 -3.89 16.80
N VAL A 104 23.44 -4.01 15.50
CA VAL A 104 24.22 -4.85 14.59
C VAL A 104 24.84 -3.94 13.53
N PRO A 105 26.17 -3.74 13.54
CA PRO A 105 26.85 -3.01 12.47
C PRO A 105 26.74 -3.80 11.17
N VAL A 106 26.57 -3.09 10.05
CA VAL A 106 26.53 -3.68 8.71
C VAL A 106 27.59 -2.99 7.86
N ASP A 107 28.42 -3.80 7.21
CA ASP A 107 29.47 -3.30 6.33
C ASP A 107 28.86 -2.64 5.08
N VAL A 108 29.23 -1.39 4.85
CA VAL A 108 28.86 -0.60 3.65
C VAL A 108 30.03 -0.61 2.68
N ALA A 109 29.77 -0.38 1.40
CA ALA A 109 30.82 -0.20 0.41
C ALA A 109 31.85 0.85 0.89
N PRO A 110 33.17 0.57 0.75
CA PRO A 110 34.25 1.34 1.38
C PRO A 110 34.33 2.82 0.97
N ASP A 111 33.68 3.22 -0.14
CA ASP A 111 33.69 4.58 -0.67
C ASP A 111 32.67 5.53 -0.01
N SER A 112 31.83 5.05 0.91
CA SER A 112 30.75 5.86 1.50
C SER A 112 31.18 6.76 2.67
N GLY A 113 32.30 6.46 3.33
CA GLY A 113 32.78 7.21 4.51
C GLY A 113 31.81 7.22 5.72
N ARG A 114 30.81 6.33 5.74
CA ARG A 114 29.73 6.24 6.74
C ARG A 114 29.61 4.81 7.25
N GLU A 115 29.27 4.63 8.54
CA GLU A 115 28.93 3.33 9.11
C GLU A 115 27.40 3.14 9.07
N LEU A 116 26.94 1.98 8.58
CA LEU A 116 25.53 1.61 8.64
C LEU A 116 25.30 0.69 9.83
N VAL A 117 24.27 0.99 10.60
CA VAL A 117 23.93 0.20 11.77
C VAL A 117 22.48 -0.22 11.67
N VAL A 118 22.25 -1.54 11.72
CA VAL A 118 20.91 -2.11 11.84
C VAL A 118 20.59 -2.25 13.31
N LEU A 119 19.59 -1.51 13.77
CA LEU A 119 19.04 -1.64 15.10
C LEU A 119 17.82 -2.54 15.04
N ALA A 120 17.82 -3.66 15.75
CA ALA A 120 16.55 -4.31 16.00
C ALA A 120 15.94 -3.85 17.31
N GLY A 121 14.77 -3.28 17.15
CA GLY A 121 14.05 -2.60 18.19
C GLY A 121 12.77 -1.98 17.67
N THR A 122 12.21 -2.46 16.55
CA THR A 122 10.87 -2.03 16.18
C THR A 122 9.83 -2.86 16.91
N VAL A 123 9.15 -2.16 17.81
CA VAL A 123 7.90 -2.61 18.38
C VAL A 123 6.88 -2.72 17.24
N PRO A 124 6.08 -3.80 17.16
CA PRO A 124 5.03 -3.88 16.16
C PRO A 124 4.09 -2.66 16.29
N PRO A 125 3.62 -2.11 15.15
CA PRO A 125 2.93 -0.82 15.10
C PRO A 125 1.64 -0.78 15.94
N ASP A 126 1.09 -1.91 16.38
CA ASP A 126 -0.15 -2.00 17.14
C ASP A 126 -0.03 -1.66 18.65
N ARG A 127 1.18 -1.34 19.17
CA ARG A 127 1.43 -1.21 20.63
C ARG A 127 2.17 0.06 21.09
N VAL A 128 2.00 1.19 20.40
CA VAL A 128 2.71 2.46 20.66
C VAL A 128 2.50 3.03 22.08
N ALA A 129 1.46 2.60 22.82
CA ALA A 129 1.13 3.16 24.15
C ALA A 129 1.49 2.28 25.37
N GLY A 130 2.15 1.13 25.18
CA GLY A 130 2.49 0.22 26.29
C GLY A 130 3.79 0.60 27.02
N ARG A 131 3.85 0.48 28.35
CA ARG A 131 5.11 0.67 29.13
C ARG A 131 6.27 -0.18 28.61
N VAL A 132 5.99 -1.40 28.16
CA VAL A 132 7.00 -2.32 27.60
C VAL A 132 7.62 -1.77 26.32
N THR A 133 6.82 -1.08 25.50
CA THR A 133 7.26 -0.44 24.24
C THR A 133 8.21 0.72 24.51
N LEU A 134 7.86 1.56 25.47
CA LEU A 134 8.68 2.73 25.84
C LEU A 134 10.03 2.32 26.44
N ASN A 135 10.07 1.25 27.25
CA ASN A 135 11.32 0.72 27.79
C ASN A 135 12.25 0.18 26.69
N ALA A 136 11.71 -0.49 25.67
CA ALA A 136 12.50 -0.98 24.55
C ALA A 136 13.12 0.17 23.73
N ILE A 137 12.38 1.27 23.56
CA ILE A 137 12.86 2.48 22.86
C ILE A 137 13.94 3.19 23.68
N GLU A 138 13.81 3.20 25.00
CA GLU A 138 14.85 3.69 25.92
C GLU A 138 16.12 2.83 25.81
N GLU A 139 16.00 1.50 25.78
CA GLU A 139 17.14 0.60 25.57
C GLU A 139 17.83 0.84 24.22
N VAL A 140 17.06 1.11 23.15
CA VAL A 140 17.60 1.45 21.83
C VAL A 140 18.40 2.76 21.88
N GLY A 141 17.85 3.81 22.52
CA GLY A 141 18.57 5.07 22.74
C GLY A 141 19.88 4.86 23.49
N ALA A 142 19.87 3.99 24.51
CA ALA A 142 21.05 3.67 25.30
C ALA A 142 22.08 2.84 24.52
N ALA A 143 21.63 1.96 23.62
CA ALA A 143 22.51 1.13 22.80
C ALA A 143 23.21 1.97 21.71
N LEU A 144 22.52 2.95 21.14
CA LEU A 144 23.08 3.91 20.20
C LEU A 144 24.18 4.78 20.83
N GLY A 145 23.93 5.30 22.03
CA GLY A 145 24.92 6.10 22.75
C GLY A 145 26.21 5.32 23.05
N ARG A 146 26.08 4.08 23.52
CA ARG A 146 27.23 3.18 23.74
C ARG A 146 28.00 2.89 22.45
N HIS A 147 27.30 2.62 21.35
CA HIS A 147 27.93 2.30 20.07
C HIS A 147 28.80 3.44 19.54
N LEU A 148 28.30 4.69 19.62
CA LEU A 148 29.09 5.88 19.30
C LEU A 148 30.33 6.02 20.17
N ALA A 149 30.17 5.82 21.49
CA ALA A 149 31.28 5.92 22.44
C ALA A 149 32.37 4.88 22.16
N ASP A 150 31.98 3.64 21.86
CA ASP A 150 32.91 2.53 21.58
C ASP A 150 33.66 2.73 20.26
N ARG A 151 33.05 3.40 19.27
CA ARG A 151 33.62 3.63 17.92
C ARG A 151 34.26 5.00 17.73
N GLY A 152 34.16 5.90 18.70
CA GLY A 152 34.70 7.27 18.61
C GLY A 152 34.00 8.15 17.57
N LEU A 153 32.74 7.81 17.23
CA LEU A 153 31.90 8.53 16.26
C LEU A 153 31.10 9.63 16.97
N ARG A 154 30.59 10.61 16.22
CA ARG A 154 29.97 11.81 16.83
C ARG A 154 28.55 12.08 16.40
N THR A 155 28.09 11.54 15.27
CA THR A 155 26.77 11.86 14.72
C THR A 155 25.99 10.61 14.33
N VAL A 156 24.73 10.50 14.78
CA VAL A 156 23.79 9.43 14.40
C VAL A 156 22.57 10.05 13.75
N ALA A 157 22.13 9.52 12.61
CA ALA A 157 20.82 9.79 12.05
C ALA A 157 19.90 8.58 12.20
N THR A 158 18.74 8.78 12.82
CA THR A 158 17.72 7.76 13.04
C THR A 158 16.39 8.17 12.44
N PRO A 159 15.68 7.28 11.72
CA PRO A 159 14.32 7.58 11.29
C PRO A 159 13.36 7.56 12.49
N ASP A 160 12.11 7.94 12.26
CA ASP A 160 11.03 7.65 13.20
C ASP A 160 10.95 6.13 13.46
N LEU A 161 11.32 5.72 14.67
CA LEU A 161 11.39 4.32 15.10
C LEU A 161 10.00 3.70 15.34
N VAL A 162 8.94 4.53 15.37
CA VAL A 162 7.56 4.10 15.58
C VAL A 162 6.80 3.93 14.26
N MET A 163 7.41 4.26 13.11
CA MET A 163 6.79 4.13 11.78
C MET A 163 5.36 4.72 11.79
N SER A 164 5.27 6.03 12.07
CA SER A 164 4.11 6.93 11.87
C SER A 164 2.80 6.26 11.41
N LEU A 165 2.09 5.60 12.34
CA LEU A 165 0.69 5.25 12.15
C LEU A 165 -0.15 6.54 12.18
N PRO A 166 -1.13 6.71 11.26
CA PRO A 166 -2.04 7.85 11.32
C PRO A 166 -2.75 7.93 12.69
N GLY A 167 -2.43 8.98 13.46
CA GLY A 167 -3.06 9.26 14.75
C GLY A 167 -2.31 8.79 16.01
N ALA A 168 -1.10 8.23 15.89
CA ALA A 168 -0.22 7.99 17.04
C ALA A 168 0.59 9.25 17.37
N SER A 169 0.68 9.61 18.65
CA SER A 169 1.49 10.76 19.09
C SER A 169 2.99 10.42 19.02
N ALA A 170 3.78 11.31 18.43
CA ALA A 170 5.24 11.17 18.31
C ALA A 170 5.99 11.48 19.64
N VAL A 171 5.30 12.10 20.60
CA VAL A 171 5.93 12.60 21.83
C VAL A 171 6.41 11.50 22.79
N PRO A 172 5.63 10.44 23.08
CA PRO A 172 6.00 9.46 24.10
C PRO A 172 7.27 8.68 23.76
N TRP A 173 7.42 8.26 22.50
CA TRP A 173 8.60 7.50 22.08
C TRP A 173 9.84 8.37 22.01
N MET A 174 9.71 9.61 21.54
CA MET A 174 10.82 10.55 21.44
C MET A 174 11.42 10.84 22.82
N ARG A 175 10.57 10.99 23.85
CA ARG A 175 11.03 11.15 25.24
C ARG A 175 11.77 9.92 25.76
N SER A 176 11.30 8.72 25.45
CA SER A 176 11.99 7.47 25.82
C SER A 176 13.33 7.33 25.10
N LEU A 177 13.39 7.68 23.81
CA LEU A 177 14.64 7.68 23.04
C LEU A 177 15.64 8.68 23.62
N GLU A 178 15.19 9.91 23.92
CA GLU A 178 16.00 10.95 24.55
C GLU A 178 16.54 10.51 25.92
N GLN A 179 15.70 9.86 26.74
CA GLN A 179 16.10 9.33 28.04
C GLN A 179 17.22 8.29 27.91
N GLY A 180 17.05 7.33 26.98
CA GLY A 180 18.05 6.31 26.69
C GLY A 180 19.35 6.90 26.17
N TRP A 181 19.26 7.81 25.20
CA TRP A 181 20.41 8.50 24.60
C TRP A 181 21.23 9.25 25.66
N ARG A 182 20.57 10.06 26.51
CA ARG A 182 21.24 10.82 27.57
C ARG A 182 21.95 9.94 28.61
N SER A 183 21.52 8.69 28.77
CA SER A 183 22.13 7.78 29.75
C SER A 183 23.51 7.25 29.32
N SER A 184 23.86 7.34 28.03
CA SER A 184 25.00 6.59 27.48
C SER A 184 25.78 7.28 26.35
N ALA A 185 25.22 8.30 25.71
CA ALA A 185 25.89 8.98 24.61
C ALA A 185 27.03 9.88 25.10
N PRO A 186 28.13 10.03 24.33
CA PRO A 186 29.19 10.97 24.63
C PRO A 186 28.68 12.41 24.76
N ASP A 187 29.31 13.18 25.65
CA ASP A 187 28.98 14.58 25.89
C ASP A 187 29.09 15.45 24.65
N ASP A 188 29.81 15.02 23.59
CA ASP A 188 29.97 15.71 22.31
C ASP A 188 29.18 15.12 21.13
N ALA A 189 28.40 14.05 21.34
CA ALA A 189 27.62 13.40 20.29
C ALA A 189 26.35 14.18 19.89
N ARG A 190 25.88 13.99 18.65
CA ARG A 190 24.62 14.55 18.10
C ARG A 190 23.70 13.43 17.61
N LEU A 191 22.42 13.54 17.94
CA LEU A 191 21.35 12.66 17.48
C LEU A 191 20.44 13.44 16.53
N LEU A 192 20.41 13.05 15.26
CA LEU A 192 19.50 13.59 14.26
C LEU A 192 18.33 12.62 14.08
N VAL A 193 17.13 13.06 14.46
CA VAL A 193 15.88 12.31 14.25
C VAL A 193 15.23 12.80 12.98
N VAL A 194 15.15 11.95 11.97
CA VAL A 194 14.59 12.29 10.66
C VAL A 194 13.19 11.71 10.53
N VAL A 195 12.21 12.60 10.36
CA VAL A 195 10.79 12.26 10.25
C VAL A 195 10.36 12.46 8.80
N ASP A 196 9.57 11.54 8.26
CA ASP A 196 9.04 11.62 6.89
C ASP A 196 7.59 12.15 6.83
N ASP A 197 6.89 12.17 7.97
CA ASP A 197 5.52 12.67 8.14
C ASP A 197 5.46 14.10 8.71
N GLU A 198 4.72 14.99 8.04
CA GLU A 198 4.63 16.41 8.40
C GLU A 198 3.84 16.63 9.71
N ALA A 199 2.84 15.80 10.00
CA ALA A 199 2.07 15.91 11.24
C ALA A 199 2.89 15.49 12.47
N ALA A 200 3.69 14.44 12.35
CA ALA A 200 4.65 14.02 13.38
C ALA A 200 5.76 15.06 13.58
N PHE A 201 6.27 15.67 12.49
CA PHE A 201 7.24 16.77 12.59
C PHE A 201 6.64 17.98 13.32
N ASP A 202 5.42 18.41 12.98
CA ASP A 202 4.76 19.54 13.64
C ASP A 202 4.47 19.28 15.14
N GLU A 203 4.25 18.03 15.53
CA GLU A 203 4.11 17.63 16.93
C GLU A 203 5.45 17.71 17.69
N LEU A 204 6.54 17.24 17.08
CA LEU A 204 7.88 17.27 17.66
C LEU A 204 8.52 18.65 17.65
N ALA A 205 8.27 19.47 16.62
CA ALA A 205 8.76 20.85 16.52
C ALA A 205 8.24 21.74 17.65
N LYS A 206 7.09 21.40 18.25
CA LYS A 206 6.58 22.07 19.47
C LYS A 206 7.41 21.77 20.72
N LEU A 207 8.17 20.67 20.74
CA LEU A 207 8.97 20.20 21.87
C LEU A 207 10.47 20.45 21.68
N TYR A 208 10.94 20.45 20.44
CA TYR A 208 12.35 20.64 20.08
C TYR A 208 12.49 21.91 19.22
N PRO A 209 12.86 23.07 19.81
CA PRO A 209 12.96 24.35 19.11
C PRO A 209 14.01 24.39 18.00
N THR A 210 14.95 23.44 18.02
CA THR A 210 16.00 23.22 17.01
C THR A 210 15.52 22.39 15.82
N ALA A 211 14.23 22.04 15.75
CA ALA A 211 13.68 21.30 14.63
C ALA A 211 13.79 22.13 13.33
N ALA A 212 14.51 21.59 12.35
CA ALA A 212 14.77 22.25 11.08
C ALA A 212 14.09 21.46 9.95
N ARG A 213 13.55 22.15 8.95
CA ARG A 213 13.14 21.48 7.71
C ARG A 213 14.38 21.28 6.85
N ASP A 214 14.56 20.10 6.27
CA ASP A 214 15.68 19.86 5.36
C ASP A 214 15.64 20.90 4.22
N PRO A 215 16.71 21.68 3.99
CA PRO A 215 16.74 22.70 2.92
C PRO A 215 16.57 22.10 1.52
N ALA A 216 16.75 20.78 1.33
CA ALA A 216 16.41 20.10 0.08
C ALA A 216 14.88 19.99 -0.16
N ARG A 217 14.06 20.29 0.85
CA ARG A 217 12.59 20.23 0.82
C ARG A 217 11.91 21.52 1.27
N GLU A 218 12.64 22.62 1.47
CA GLU A 218 11.99 23.94 1.51
C GLU A 218 11.43 24.25 0.11
N PRO A 219 10.11 24.41 -0.07
CA PRO A 219 9.63 25.13 -1.23
C PRO A 219 10.24 26.53 -1.11
N ALA A 220 11.05 26.91 -2.10
CA ALA A 220 11.68 28.22 -2.17
C ALA A 220 10.73 29.27 -1.60
N SER A 221 11.11 29.86 -0.47
CA SER A 221 10.36 30.94 0.15
C SER A 221 10.14 31.99 -0.92
N THR A 222 8.89 32.19 -1.31
CA THR A 222 8.48 33.29 -2.20
C THR A 222 9.16 34.55 -1.70
N PRO A 223 10.03 35.20 -2.50
CA PRO A 223 10.56 36.50 -2.11
C PRO A 223 9.35 37.42 -1.91
N THR A 224 9.32 38.12 -0.77
CA THR A 224 8.42 39.25 -0.57
C THR A 224 8.51 40.12 -1.82
N PRO A 225 7.40 40.38 -2.53
CA PRO A 225 7.48 41.11 -3.79
C PRO A 225 7.94 42.52 -3.45
N ASP A 226 9.16 42.84 -3.88
CA ASP A 226 9.56 44.21 -4.11
C ASP A 226 8.52 44.78 -5.07
N PRO A 227 7.73 45.80 -4.68
CA PRO A 227 6.63 46.33 -5.50
C PRO A 227 7.11 46.99 -6.80
N THR A 228 8.42 46.94 -7.07
CA THR A 228 9.07 47.56 -8.22
C THR A 228 9.49 46.56 -9.31
N LEU A 229 9.42 45.25 -9.06
CA LEU A 229 9.76 44.23 -10.06
C LEU A 229 8.48 43.54 -10.52
N ALA A 230 8.10 43.79 -11.77
CA ALA A 230 7.03 43.05 -12.43
C ALA A 230 7.32 41.55 -12.30
N PRO A 231 6.31 40.72 -11.93
CA PRO A 231 6.53 39.30 -11.77
C PRO A 231 6.99 38.73 -13.11
N GLU A 232 8.18 38.13 -13.14
CA GLU A 232 8.49 37.19 -14.21
C GLU A 232 7.37 36.14 -14.22
N PRO A 233 6.76 35.85 -15.39
CA PRO A 233 5.69 34.88 -15.45
C PRO A 233 6.21 33.58 -14.89
N ALA A 234 5.56 33.11 -13.82
CA ALA A 234 5.79 31.81 -13.22
C ALA A 234 5.96 30.81 -14.36
N GLN A 235 7.12 30.15 -14.41
CA GLN A 235 7.34 29.04 -15.32
C GLN A 235 6.25 28.01 -15.02
N VAL A 236 5.19 28.07 -15.83
CA VAL A 236 4.15 27.06 -15.87
C VAL A 236 4.91 25.75 -16.01
N ALA A 237 4.63 24.79 -15.12
CA ALA A 237 5.12 23.42 -15.22
C ALA A 237 4.51 22.71 -16.45
N ALA A 238 4.69 23.30 -17.63
CA ALA A 238 4.32 22.80 -18.95
C ALA A 238 5.35 21.75 -19.37
N GLY A 239 5.45 20.67 -18.58
CA GLY A 239 6.50 19.67 -18.74
C GLY A 239 6.05 18.23 -18.51
N LEU A 240 4.98 18.00 -17.75
CA LEU A 240 4.49 16.66 -17.52
C LEU A 240 3.51 16.27 -18.64
N THR A 241 3.84 15.23 -19.40
CA THR A 241 2.82 14.40 -20.02
C THR A 241 1.79 14.13 -18.93
N ASN A 242 0.59 14.74 -18.99
CA ASN A 242 -0.46 14.49 -18.00
C ASN A 242 -0.63 12.98 -17.90
N LEU A 243 -0.13 12.44 -16.77
CA LEU A 243 -0.17 11.03 -16.48
C LEU A 243 -1.64 10.70 -16.30
N VAL A 244 -2.19 9.86 -17.18
CA VAL A 244 -3.58 9.43 -17.02
C VAL A 244 -3.61 8.56 -15.77
N HIS A 245 -4.26 9.05 -14.72
CA HIS A 245 -4.34 8.35 -13.45
C HIS A 245 -5.06 7.00 -13.62
N ASP A 246 -4.50 5.96 -13.01
CA ASP A 246 -5.08 4.60 -12.94
C ASP A 246 -5.95 4.44 -11.68
N GLN A 247 -6.66 5.50 -11.29
CA GLN A 247 -7.66 5.46 -10.23
C GLN A 247 -9.05 5.11 -10.83
N PRO A 248 -9.96 4.55 -10.02
CA PRO A 248 -11.37 4.42 -10.41
C PRO A 248 -11.91 5.75 -10.92
N ALA A 249 -12.68 5.71 -12.01
CA ALA A 249 -13.17 6.94 -12.63
C ALA A 249 -14.29 7.56 -11.78
N SER A 250 -14.25 8.88 -11.61
CA SER A 250 -15.32 9.67 -10.99
C SER A 250 -16.37 10.15 -12.00
N SER A 251 -16.00 10.25 -13.28
CA SER A 251 -16.85 10.56 -14.44
C SER A 251 -17.30 9.28 -15.13
N ASP A 252 -18.57 9.20 -15.52
CA ASP A 252 -19.06 8.05 -16.29
C ASP A 252 -18.71 8.14 -17.77
N GLU A 253 -17.48 7.75 -18.09
CA GLU A 253 -16.99 7.73 -19.46
C GLU A 253 -17.42 6.46 -20.21
N LEU A 254 -17.95 5.43 -19.57
CA LEU A 254 -18.23 4.15 -20.23
C LEU A 254 -19.70 3.73 -20.15
N GLY A 255 -20.58 4.62 -19.68
CA GLY A 255 -22.01 4.34 -19.52
C GLY A 255 -22.30 3.36 -18.37
N ARG A 256 -21.41 3.29 -17.37
CA ARG A 256 -21.52 2.38 -16.22
C ARG A 256 -22.47 2.88 -15.15
N ALA A 257 -22.80 4.17 -15.11
CA ALA A 257 -23.72 4.73 -14.14
C ALA A 257 -25.13 4.14 -14.31
N SER A 258 -25.57 3.87 -15.54
CA SER A 258 -26.86 3.22 -15.80
C SER A 258 -26.92 1.83 -15.17
N LEU A 259 -25.89 0.99 -15.39
CA LEU A 259 -25.81 -0.33 -14.75
C LEU A 259 -25.73 -0.23 -13.23
N ALA A 260 -24.96 0.72 -12.69
CA ALA A 260 -24.89 0.96 -11.25
C ALA A 260 -26.24 1.37 -10.65
N ASN A 261 -27.02 2.20 -11.36
CA ASN A 261 -28.35 2.64 -10.93
C ASN A 261 -29.37 1.49 -10.95
N GLU A 262 -29.31 0.61 -11.95
CA GLU A 262 -30.14 -0.60 -12.00
C GLU A 262 -29.78 -1.57 -10.86
N LEU A 263 -28.48 -1.80 -10.62
CA LEU A 263 -28.02 -2.61 -9.49
C LEU A 263 -28.42 -2.00 -8.14
N ALA A 264 -28.33 -0.68 -7.99
CA ALA A 264 -28.79 0.01 -6.79
C ALA A 264 -30.30 -0.16 -6.56
N SER A 265 -31.09 -0.10 -7.64
CA SER A 265 -32.53 -0.30 -7.58
C SER A 265 -32.87 -1.75 -7.19
N LEU A 266 -32.23 -2.73 -7.84
CA LEU A 266 -32.35 -4.14 -7.48
C LEU A 266 -31.98 -4.39 -6.01
N PHE A 267 -30.89 -3.80 -5.51
CA PHE A 267 -30.45 -3.99 -4.13
C PHE A 267 -31.42 -3.35 -3.12
N ARG A 268 -32.02 -2.21 -3.46
CA ARG A 268 -33.11 -1.61 -2.66
C ARG A 268 -34.36 -2.48 -2.63
N GLU A 269 -34.75 -3.04 -3.77
CA GLU A 269 -35.86 -3.98 -3.85
C GLU A 269 -35.60 -5.24 -3.01
N LEU A 270 -34.38 -5.80 -3.11
CA LEU A 270 -33.96 -6.93 -2.28
C LEU A 270 -33.99 -6.61 -0.80
N ALA A 271 -33.55 -5.41 -0.40
CA ALA A 271 -33.59 -4.99 0.99
C ALA A 271 -35.01 -4.72 1.52
N ALA A 272 -35.93 -4.29 0.66
CA ALA A 272 -37.32 -4.02 1.00
C ALA A 272 -38.21 -5.29 0.98
N ALA A 273 -37.80 -6.32 0.25
CA ALA A 273 -38.55 -7.56 0.13
C ALA A 273 -38.71 -8.27 1.49
N HIS A 274 -39.94 -8.71 1.78
CA HIS A 274 -40.29 -9.31 3.07
C HIS A 274 -39.97 -10.80 3.17
N ASP A 275 -39.88 -11.49 2.03
CA ASP A 275 -39.75 -12.95 1.92
C ASP A 275 -38.35 -13.42 1.49
N ARG A 276 -37.33 -12.55 1.64
CA ARG A 276 -35.95 -12.79 1.21
C ARG A 276 -35.03 -13.02 2.41
N PRO A 277 -33.95 -13.82 2.26
CA PRO A 277 -32.96 -14.04 3.31
C PRO A 277 -32.34 -12.71 3.77
N GLU A 278 -32.02 -12.61 5.06
CA GLU A 278 -31.46 -11.38 5.66
C GLU A 278 -30.09 -11.01 5.09
N ALA A 279 -29.37 -11.99 4.52
CA ALA A 279 -28.15 -11.76 3.76
C ALA A 279 -28.21 -12.32 2.34
N PHE A 280 -27.54 -11.62 1.44
CA PHE A 280 -27.49 -11.92 0.02
C PHE A 280 -26.08 -11.70 -0.51
N ALA A 281 -25.53 -12.63 -1.29
CA ALA A 281 -24.22 -12.51 -1.91
C ALA A 281 -24.32 -12.43 -3.43
N ALA A 282 -23.67 -11.41 -3.97
CA ALA A 282 -23.50 -11.18 -5.39
C ALA A 282 -22.01 -11.20 -5.75
N HIS A 283 -21.71 -11.59 -6.98
CA HIS A 283 -20.37 -11.54 -7.55
C HIS A 283 -20.37 -10.64 -8.78
N LEU A 284 -19.48 -9.65 -8.81
CA LEU A 284 -19.18 -8.84 -9.99
C LEU A 284 -18.02 -9.48 -10.75
N ASP A 285 -18.36 -10.23 -11.80
CA ASP A 285 -17.41 -10.94 -12.66
C ASP A 285 -16.96 -10.04 -13.82
N ALA A 286 -15.66 -9.75 -13.86
CA ALA A 286 -15.05 -9.11 -15.02
C ALA A 286 -13.55 -9.39 -15.07
N PRO A 287 -12.93 -9.40 -16.26
CA PRO A 287 -11.49 -9.55 -16.38
C PRO A 287 -10.73 -8.39 -15.73
N TRP A 288 -9.43 -8.58 -15.52
CA TRP A 288 -8.59 -7.56 -14.93
C TRP A 288 -8.53 -6.29 -15.79
N GLY A 289 -8.62 -5.11 -15.17
CA GLY A 289 -8.59 -3.82 -15.89
C GLY A 289 -9.94 -3.42 -16.51
N ALA A 290 -10.95 -4.29 -16.51
CA ALA A 290 -12.27 -3.99 -17.04
C ALA A 290 -12.99 -2.85 -16.29
N GLY A 291 -12.47 -2.38 -15.15
CA GLY A 291 -12.98 -1.22 -14.41
C GLY A 291 -14.13 -1.55 -13.45
N LYS A 292 -14.02 -2.71 -12.79
CA LYS A 292 -14.92 -3.18 -11.73
C LYS A 292 -15.06 -2.15 -10.60
N SER A 293 -13.94 -1.66 -10.06
CA SER A 293 -13.94 -0.68 -8.97
C SER A 293 -14.61 0.65 -9.35
N THR A 294 -14.57 1.06 -10.63
CA THR A 294 -15.35 2.22 -11.13
C THR A 294 -16.86 1.96 -11.01
N LEU A 295 -17.35 0.79 -11.44
CA LEU A 295 -18.77 0.45 -11.32
C LEU A 295 -19.20 0.40 -9.84
N VAL A 296 -18.35 -0.18 -8.98
CA VAL A 296 -18.57 -0.22 -7.53
C VAL A 296 -18.66 1.18 -6.93
N GLY A 297 -17.81 2.12 -7.37
CA GLY A 297 -17.87 3.52 -6.97
C GLY A 297 -19.22 4.14 -7.30
N PHE A 298 -19.67 4.03 -8.55
CA PHE A 298 -20.99 4.53 -8.96
C PHE A 298 -22.15 3.86 -8.21
N LEU A 299 -22.06 2.55 -7.95
CA LEU A 299 -23.05 1.83 -7.18
C LEU A 299 -23.11 2.32 -5.72
N ALA A 300 -21.95 2.51 -5.09
CA ALA A 300 -21.85 3.04 -3.74
C ALA A 300 -22.44 4.45 -3.65
N ASP A 301 -22.15 5.31 -4.63
CA ASP A 301 -22.68 6.67 -4.68
C ASP A 301 -24.20 6.70 -4.91
N ALA A 302 -24.71 5.86 -5.81
CA ALA A 302 -26.15 5.69 -6.04
C ALA A 302 -26.87 5.21 -4.75
N LEU A 303 -26.29 4.27 -4.01
CA LEU A 303 -26.87 3.77 -2.76
C LEU A 303 -26.76 4.75 -1.59
N ARG A 304 -25.74 5.62 -1.55
CA ARG A 304 -25.59 6.68 -0.55
C ARG A 304 -26.54 7.84 -0.76
N THR A 305 -26.75 8.25 -2.01
CA THR A 305 -27.57 9.42 -2.39
C THR A 305 -29.05 9.10 -2.59
N GLY A 306 -29.41 7.81 -2.64
CA GLY A 306 -30.78 7.36 -2.80
C GLY A 306 -31.73 7.70 -1.64
N PRO A 307 -33.03 7.44 -1.82
CA PRO A 307 -34.08 7.80 -0.84
C PRO A 307 -33.91 7.09 0.51
N GLN A 308 -33.33 5.89 0.51
CA GLN A 308 -32.90 5.18 1.71
C GLN A 308 -31.38 5.05 1.64
N PRO A 309 -30.62 5.79 2.45
CA PRO A 309 -29.16 5.77 2.41
C PRO A 309 -28.63 4.44 2.97
N TRP A 310 -27.63 3.87 2.31
CA TRP A 310 -26.96 2.64 2.72
C TRP A 310 -25.66 2.91 3.48
N THR A 311 -25.26 1.96 4.31
CA THR A 311 -23.90 1.91 4.87
C THR A 311 -23.05 1.06 3.92
N ILE A 312 -22.05 1.70 3.29
CA ILE A 312 -21.11 1.03 2.39
C ILE A 312 -19.87 0.66 3.20
N VAL A 313 -19.52 -0.63 3.19
CA VAL A 313 -18.34 -1.18 3.86
C VAL A 313 -17.45 -1.77 2.80
N SER A 314 -16.26 -1.21 2.63
CA SER A 314 -15.32 -1.61 1.58
C SER A 314 -14.13 -2.33 2.20
N LEU A 315 -13.99 -3.62 1.90
CA LEU A 315 -12.84 -4.43 2.27
C LEU A 315 -11.95 -4.64 1.04
N ASP A 316 -10.72 -4.13 1.11
CA ASP A 316 -9.66 -4.48 0.17
C ASP A 316 -9.08 -5.84 0.60
N ALA A 317 -9.47 -6.89 -0.13
CA ALA A 317 -9.11 -8.26 0.21
C ALA A 317 -7.59 -8.45 0.13
N TRP A 318 -6.93 -7.88 -0.87
CA TRP A 318 -5.48 -7.98 -1.07
C TRP A 318 -4.70 -7.31 0.05
N ARG A 319 -5.06 -6.08 0.44
CA ARG A 319 -4.44 -5.41 1.59
C ARG A 319 -4.65 -6.20 2.89
N SER A 320 -5.81 -6.83 3.01
CA SER A 320 -6.15 -7.63 4.18
C SER A 320 -5.56 -9.04 4.19
N SER A 321 -4.94 -9.51 3.09
CA SER A 321 -4.37 -10.87 3.02
C SER A 321 -3.19 -11.09 3.96
N GLN A 322 -2.59 -10.00 4.45
CA GLN A 322 -1.55 -10.03 5.48
C GLN A 322 -2.13 -10.28 6.90
N LEU A 323 -3.44 -10.13 7.06
CA LEU A 323 -4.16 -10.31 8.31
C LEU A 323 -4.78 -11.72 8.36
N SER A 324 -4.08 -12.65 9.00
CA SER A 324 -4.64 -13.97 9.33
C SER A 324 -5.19 -13.97 10.75
N PRO A 325 -6.43 -14.43 10.97
CA PRO A 325 -7.32 -15.13 10.01
C PRO A 325 -8.22 -14.21 9.16
N ALA A 326 -8.64 -14.64 7.96
CA ALA A 326 -9.38 -13.80 6.98
C ALA A 326 -10.68 -13.19 7.51
N TRP A 327 -11.43 -13.94 8.34
CA TRP A 327 -12.66 -13.45 8.98
C TRP A 327 -12.43 -12.27 9.93
N TRP A 328 -11.21 -12.12 10.46
CA TRP A 328 -10.84 -11.01 11.33
C TRP A 328 -10.84 -9.68 10.56
N ALA A 329 -10.34 -9.70 9.32
CA ALA A 329 -10.36 -8.54 8.43
C ALA A 329 -11.80 -8.09 8.13
N LEU A 330 -12.67 -9.06 7.82
CA LEU A 330 -14.10 -8.84 7.59
C LEU A 330 -14.78 -8.18 8.81
N LEU A 331 -14.59 -8.75 9.99
CA LEU A 331 -15.17 -8.27 11.24
C LEU A 331 -14.64 -6.87 11.60
N GLY A 332 -13.33 -6.66 11.46
CA GLY A 332 -12.64 -5.41 11.77
C GLY A 332 -13.13 -4.26 10.89
N GLN A 333 -13.22 -4.48 9.58
CA GLN A 333 -13.67 -3.47 8.62
C GLN A 333 -15.16 -3.15 8.82
N LEU A 334 -16.00 -4.18 8.93
CA LEU A 334 -17.43 -4.00 9.20
C LEU A 334 -17.68 -3.22 10.50
N ARG A 335 -16.95 -3.55 11.57
CA ARG A 335 -17.05 -2.83 12.84
C ARG A 335 -16.69 -1.35 12.68
N THR A 336 -15.63 -1.06 11.94
CA THR A 336 -15.10 0.31 11.78
C THR A 336 -16.06 1.18 10.97
N ASP A 337 -16.55 0.68 9.85
CA ASP A 337 -17.42 1.42 8.94
C ASP A 337 -18.85 1.55 9.49
N VAL A 338 -19.36 0.51 10.16
CA VAL A 338 -20.65 0.63 10.86
C VAL A 338 -20.53 1.66 11.97
N ARG A 339 -19.49 1.59 12.82
CA ARG A 339 -19.26 2.58 13.90
C ARG A 339 -19.15 4.01 13.38
N SER A 340 -18.45 4.22 12.27
CA SER A 340 -18.27 5.55 11.68
C SER A 340 -19.59 6.11 11.13
N SER A 341 -20.46 5.24 10.60
CA SER A 341 -21.81 5.60 10.12
C SER A 341 -22.81 5.98 11.22
N LEU A 342 -22.53 5.62 12.48
CA LEU A 342 -23.40 5.91 13.63
C LEU A 342 -23.17 7.32 14.18
N GLY A 343 -24.26 8.00 14.57
CA GLY A 343 -24.22 9.25 15.33
C GLY A 343 -23.62 9.09 16.72
N PHE A 344 -23.25 10.20 17.38
CA PHE A 344 -22.49 10.19 18.63
C PHE A 344 -23.07 9.30 19.74
N TRP A 345 -24.38 9.40 20.01
CA TRP A 345 -25.05 8.60 21.05
C TRP A 345 -25.17 7.12 20.68
N ALA A 346 -25.47 6.82 19.42
CA ALA A 346 -25.53 5.45 18.93
C ALA A 346 -24.13 4.80 18.97
N ARG A 347 -23.07 5.57 18.66
CA ARG A 347 -21.67 5.14 18.77
C ARG A 347 -21.28 4.84 20.22
N ARG A 348 -21.60 5.73 21.17
CA ARG A 348 -21.41 5.49 22.61
C ARG A 348 -22.14 4.23 23.08
N ARG A 349 -23.41 4.05 22.67
CA ARG A 349 -24.17 2.84 23.01
C ARG A 349 -23.55 1.58 22.39
N PHE A 350 -23.13 1.64 21.13
CA PHE A 350 -22.42 0.57 20.46
C PHE A 350 -21.17 0.18 21.28
N ASP A 351 -20.36 1.15 21.67
CA ASP A 351 -19.14 0.91 22.47
C ASP A 351 -19.43 0.30 23.83
N VAL A 352 -20.41 0.85 24.55
CA VAL A 352 -20.80 0.36 25.87
C VAL A 352 -21.38 -1.05 25.77
N THR A 353 -22.20 -1.35 24.76
CA THR A 353 -22.73 -2.71 24.59
C THR A 353 -21.63 -3.72 24.27
N ARG A 354 -20.62 -3.34 23.48
CA ARG A 354 -19.46 -4.19 23.17
C ARG A 354 -18.54 -4.36 24.37
N PHE A 355 -18.28 -3.28 25.10
CA PHE A 355 -17.55 -3.32 26.35
C PHE A 355 -18.26 -4.21 27.38
N ALA A 356 -19.58 -4.09 27.51
CA ALA A 356 -20.37 -4.94 28.41
C ALA A 356 -20.44 -6.40 27.95
N GLN A 357 -20.40 -6.68 26.64
CA GLN A 357 -20.28 -8.05 26.11
C GLN A 357 -18.90 -8.64 26.41
N ALA A 358 -17.82 -7.87 26.17
CA ALA A 358 -16.46 -8.27 26.51
C ALA A 358 -16.31 -8.51 28.01
N LEU A 359 -16.87 -7.62 28.84
CA LEU A 359 -16.87 -7.75 30.29
C LEU A 359 -17.69 -8.95 30.75
N ARG A 360 -18.86 -9.24 30.16
CA ARG A 360 -19.64 -10.46 30.47
C ARG A 360 -18.89 -11.74 30.10
N ARG A 361 -18.21 -11.77 28.95
CA ARG A 361 -17.36 -12.90 28.54
C ARG A 361 -16.21 -13.11 29.52
N LEU A 362 -15.54 -12.02 29.89
CA LEU A 362 -14.50 -12.01 30.92
C LEU A 362 -15.06 -12.54 32.25
N TRP A 363 -16.22 -12.04 32.68
CA TRP A 363 -16.86 -12.48 33.91
C TRP A 363 -17.18 -13.97 33.89
N ARG A 364 -17.66 -14.52 32.77
CA ARG A 364 -17.93 -15.95 32.62
C ARG A 364 -16.67 -16.81 32.76
N ILE A 365 -15.52 -16.28 32.35
CA ILE A 365 -14.21 -16.92 32.52
C ILE A 365 -13.73 -16.84 33.98
N TRP A 366 -13.96 -15.71 34.66
CA TRP A 366 -13.51 -15.49 36.05
C TRP A 366 -14.49 -15.97 37.12
N LEU A 367 -15.77 -16.19 36.80
CA LEU A 367 -16.79 -16.62 37.75
C LEU A 367 -16.40 -17.96 38.42
N PRO A 368 -15.99 -19.01 37.68
CA PRO A 368 -15.62 -20.28 38.30
C PRO A 368 -14.44 -20.17 39.29
N PRO A 369 -13.26 -19.59 38.96
CA PRO A 369 -12.17 -19.48 39.93
C PRO A 369 -12.53 -18.56 41.10
N MET A 370 -13.31 -17.49 40.87
CA MET A 370 -13.80 -16.67 41.97
C MET A 370 -14.71 -17.44 42.92
N VAL A 371 -15.65 -18.23 42.40
CA VAL A 371 -16.53 -19.07 43.23
C VAL A 371 -15.70 -20.07 44.03
N VAL A 372 -14.70 -20.71 43.42
CA VAL A 372 -13.80 -21.63 44.13
C VAL A 372 -13.00 -20.92 45.22
N LEU A 373 -12.46 -19.72 44.96
CA LEU A 373 -11.76 -18.92 45.97
C LEU A 373 -12.69 -18.51 47.12
N VAL A 374 -13.93 -18.14 46.84
CA VAL A 374 -14.94 -17.82 47.85
C VAL A 374 -15.26 -19.05 48.70
N VAL A 375 -15.47 -20.22 48.07
CA VAL A 375 -15.72 -21.49 48.78
C VAL A 375 -14.52 -21.86 49.67
N LEU A 376 -13.30 -21.76 49.16
CA LEU A 376 -12.07 -22.00 49.94
C LEU A 376 -11.94 -21.02 51.11
N GLY A 377 -12.24 -19.75 50.90
CA GLY A 377 -12.24 -18.74 51.97
C GLY A 377 -13.27 -19.01 53.06
N VAL A 378 -14.47 -19.47 52.69
CA VAL A 378 -15.53 -19.87 53.64
C VAL A 378 -15.14 -21.14 54.42
N LEU A 379 -14.55 -22.13 53.75
CA LEU A 379 -14.06 -23.35 54.40
C LEU A 379 -12.93 -23.05 55.40
N TRP A 380 -12.00 -22.15 55.03
CA TRP A 380 -10.94 -21.69 55.91
C TRP A 380 -11.49 -20.95 57.14
N ALA A 381 -12.45 -20.04 56.95
CA ALA A 381 -13.10 -19.31 58.03
C ALA A 381 -13.89 -20.20 59.01
N ARG A 382 -14.30 -21.41 58.57
CA ARG A 382 -14.97 -22.41 59.42
C ARG A 382 -14.02 -23.40 60.11
N ALA A 383 -12.72 -23.17 60.04
CA ALA A 383 -11.69 -23.99 60.68
C ALA A 383 -11.79 -25.49 60.34
N VAL A 384 -12.25 -25.81 59.13
CA VAL A 384 -12.21 -27.18 58.60
C VAL A 384 -10.75 -27.52 58.29
N ASP A 385 -10.26 -28.68 58.71
CA ASP A 385 -8.83 -29.05 58.68
C ASP A 385 -8.19 -28.84 57.28
N VAL A 386 -7.23 -27.90 57.21
CA VAL A 386 -6.79 -27.17 55.99
C VAL A 386 -5.55 -27.80 55.35
N SER A 387 -5.04 -28.92 55.86
CA SER A 387 -3.79 -29.53 55.36
C SER A 387 -3.90 -30.04 53.91
N ALA A 388 -5.10 -30.40 53.45
CA ALA A 388 -5.36 -30.78 52.04
C ALA A 388 -5.67 -29.58 51.11
N THR A 389 -5.87 -28.37 51.65
CA THR A 389 -6.31 -27.20 50.87
C THR A 389 -5.18 -26.38 50.24
N MET A 390 -3.94 -26.51 50.70
CA MET A 390 -2.81 -25.78 50.08
C MET A 390 -2.60 -26.17 48.61
N SER A 391 -2.65 -27.47 48.28
CA SER A 391 -2.53 -27.94 46.89
C SER A 391 -3.68 -27.47 46.00
N VAL A 392 -4.90 -27.41 46.54
CA VAL A 392 -6.09 -26.88 45.84
C VAL A 392 -5.98 -25.37 45.64
N VAL A 393 -5.52 -24.62 46.65
CA VAL A 393 -5.28 -23.17 46.53
C VAL A 393 -4.18 -22.88 45.51
N THR A 394 -3.08 -23.64 45.50
CA THR A 394 -2.01 -23.47 44.50
C THR A 394 -2.52 -23.83 43.10
N ALA A 395 -3.30 -24.90 42.95
CA ALA A 395 -3.91 -25.26 41.66
C ALA A 395 -4.91 -24.21 41.17
N VAL A 396 -5.70 -23.61 42.07
CA VAL A 396 -6.66 -22.55 41.74
C VAL A 396 -5.97 -21.23 41.42
N VAL A 397 -4.89 -20.88 42.13
CA VAL A 397 -4.06 -19.70 41.83
C VAL A 397 -3.31 -19.88 40.52
N ALA A 398 -2.74 -21.08 40.27
CA ALA A 398 -2.09 -21.39 38.99
C ALA A 398 -3.10 -21.40 37.83
N PHE A 399 -4.30 -21.95 38.04
CA PHE A 399 -5.39 -21.90 37.07
C PHE A 399 -5.89 -20.48 36.85
N ALA A 400 -6.03 -19.66 37.90
CA ALA A 400 -6.42 -18.25 37.80
C ALA A 400 -5.33 -17.38 37.16
N ALA A 401 -4.04 -17.69 37.37
CA ALA A 401 -2.93 -17.02 36.71
C ALA A 401 -2.83 -17.39 35.22
N ALA A 402 -3.00 -18.69 34.89
CA ALA A 402 -3.09 -19.16 33.51
C ALA A 402 -4.30 -18.57 32.79
N MET A 403 -5.48 -18.61 33.42
CA MET A 403 -6.73 -18.04 32.92
C MET A 403 -6.74 -16.51 32.91
N GLY A 404 -5.97 -15.85 33.78
CA GLY A 404 -5.78 -14.39 33.78
C GLY A 404 -4.82 -13.91 32.70
N GLY A 405 -3.77 -14.69 32.42
CA GLY A 405 -2.93 -14.52 31.23
C GLY A 405 -3.70 -14.77 29.92
N LEU A 406 -4.73 -15.62 29.95
CA LEU A 406 -5.67 -15.82 28.84
C LEU A 406 -6.73 -14.69 28.78
N GLY A 407 -7.31 -14.28 29.91
CA GLY A 407 -8.39 -13.28 29.98
C GLY A 407 -7.96 -11.87 29.57
N SER A 408 -6.74 -11.46 29.91
CA SER A 408 -6.14 -10.21 29.41
C SER A 408 -5.84 -10.27 27.91
N ARG A 409 -5.58 -11.46 27.36
CA ARG A 409 -5.44 -11.71 25.91
C ARG A 409 -6.79 -11.81 25.19
N PHE A 410 -7.85 -12.26 25.85
CA PHE A 410 -9.22 -12.36 25.30
C PHE A 410 -9.96 -11.02 25.21
N LEU A 411 -9.56 -10.01 26.00
CA LEU A 411 -10.00 -8.62 25.78
C LEU A 411 -9.53 -8.06 24.42
N SER A 412 -8.65 -8.78 23.73
CA SER A 412 -8.06 -8.39 22.44
C SER A 412 -8.64 -9.14 21.23
N LEU A 413 -9.93 -9.49 21.23
CA LEU A 413 -10.73 -9.56 19.98
C LEU A 413 -10.88 -8.17 19.32
N GLY A 414 -9.95 -7.25 19.58
CA GLY A 414 -9.63 -6.03 18.84
C GLY A 414 -8.28 -6.13 18.12
N SER A 415 -7.53 -7.23 18.29
CA SER A 415 -6.17 -7.44 17.76
C SER A 415 -6.05 -8.76 17.01
N VAL A 416 -5.16 -8.79 16.00
CA VAL A 416 -4.89 -9.97 15.16
C VAL A 416 -4.41 -11.17 15.99
N GLN A 417 -3.65 -10.92 17.06
CA GLN A 417 -3.10 -11.98 17.90
C GLN A 417 -4.16 -12.66 18.77
N GLY A 418 -5.20 -11.92 19.18
CA GLY A 418 -6.36 -12.49 19.88
C GLY A 418 -7.21 -13.39 18.98
N ALA A 419 -7.35 -13.04 17.70
CA ALA A 419 -8.07 -13.84 16.72
C ALA A 419 -7.43 -15.23 16.48
N ARG A 420 -6.09 -15.28 16.34
CA ARG A 420 -5.35 -16.55 16.19
C ARG A 420 -5.43 -17.45 17.42
N VAL A 421 -5.48 -16.87 18.61
CA VAL A 421 -5.64 -17.63 19.85
C VAL A 421 -7.07 -18.17 19.97
N HIS A 422 -8.07 -17.40 19.53
CA HIS A 422 -9.46 -17.84 19.52
C HIS A 422 -9.68 -19.02 18.57
N GLU A 423 -9.07 -19.00 17.39
CA GLU A 423 -9.10 -20.10 16.42
C GLU A 423 -8.49 -21.40 16.97
N ARG A 424 -7.42 -21.32 17.77
CA ARG A 424 -6.77 -22.50 18.37
C ARG A 424 -7.50 -23.08 19.58
N LEU A 425 -8.34 -22.30 20.25
CA LEU A 425 -8.98 -22.66 21.52
C LEU A 425 -10.45 -23.03 21.39
N THR A 426 -11.05 -22.83 20.22
CA THR A 426 -12.49 -23.01 20.00
C THR A 426 -12.70 -24.04 18.91
N ASP A 427 -13.50 -25.08 19.19
CA ASP A 427 -13.77 -26.15 18.23
C ASP A 427 -14.59 -25.65 17.01
N ASN A 428 -15.33 -24.55 17.16
CA ASN A 428 -16.03 -23.87 16.06
C ASN A 428 -16.02 -22.33 16.24
N PRO A 429 -14.94 -21.64 15.84
CA PRO A 429 -14.82 -20.18 15.99
C PRO A 429 -15.76 -19.41 15.05
N MET A 430 -16.19 -20.01 13.94
CA MET A 430 -16.88 -19.30 12.87
C MET A 430 -18.34 -18.97 13.19
N ASP A 431 -19.03 -19.81 13.97
CA ASP A 431 -20.39 -19.52 14.44
C ASP A 431 -20.40 -18.29 15.35
N GLU A 432 -19.45 -18.20 16.29
CA GLU A 432 -19.32 -17.04 17.18
C GLU A 432 -18.95 -15.76 16.41
N VAL A 433 -18.16 -15.88 15.35
CA VAL A 433 -17.81 -14.77 14.46
C VAL A 433 -19.02 -14.30 13.68
N ALA A 434 -19.80 -15.23 13.11
CA ALA A 434 -21.04 -14.90 12.41
C ALA A 434 -22.03 -14.18 13.35
N ASP A 435 -22.22 -14.68 14.58
CA ASP A 435 -23.03 -14.03 15.61
C ASP A 435 -22.57 -12.59 15.90
N GLN A 436 -21.25 -12.37 15.95
CA GLN A 436 -20.68 -11.05 16.17
C GLN A 436 -20.94 -10.10 15.00
N ILE A 437 -20.78 -10.59 13.76
CA ILE A 437 -21.08 -9.83 12.55
C ILE A 437 -22.57 -9.46 12.52
N TRP A 438 -23.47 -10.41 12.77
CA TRP A 438 -24.91 -10.16 12.81
C TRP A 438 -25.31 -9.21 13.94
N SER A 439 -24.62 -9.26 15.08
CA SER A 439 -24.78 -8.29 16.16
C SER A 439 -24.34 -6.88 15.72
N ILE A 440 -23.25 -6.76 14.94
CA ILE A 440 -22.81 -5.47 14.37
C ILE A 440 -23.84 -4.96 13.36
N ARG A 441 -24.31 -5.83 12.47
CA ARG A 441 -25.33 -5.49 11.49
C ARG A 441 -26.59 -4.95 12.17
N ARG A 442 -27.10 -5.61 13.21
CA ARG A 442 -28.27 -5.17 14.01
C ARG A 442 -28.09 -3.81 14.68
N SER A 443 -26.84 -3.35 14.85
CA SER A 443 -26.56 -2.02 15.39
C SER A 443 -26.63 -0.92 14.33
N SER A 444 -26.60 -1.27 13.03
CA SER A 444 -26.78 -0.33 11.93
C SER A 444 -28.27 -0.10 11.65
N PRO A 445 -28.74 1.16 11.63
CA PRO A 445 -30.11 1.48 11.25
C PRO A 445 -30.35 1.33 9.74
N ARG A 446 -29.29 1.25 8.94
CA ARG A 446 -29.35 1.23 7.47
C ARG A 446 -28.96 -0.15 6.93
N PRO A 447 -29.49 -0.56 5.76
CA PRO A 447 -28.95 -1.67 4.98
C PRO A 447 -27.44 -1.53 4.77
N ILE A 448 -26.74 -2.66 4.76
CA ILE A 448 -25.29 -2.69 4.57
C ILE A 448 -24.97 -3.31 3.22
N LEU A 449 -24.16 -2.62 2.41
CA LEU A 449 -23.44 -3.22 1.29
C LEU A 449 -21.99 -3.44 1.71
N LEU A 450 -21.59 -4.70 1.82
CA LEU A 450 -20.23 -5.15 2.08
C LEU A 450 -19.55 -5.50 0.75
N VAL A 451 -18.65 -4.65 0.29
CA VAL A 451 -17.88 -4.85 -0.92
C VAL A 451 -16.56 -5.52 -0.57
N LEU A 452 -16.25 -6.64 -1.22
CA LEU A 452 -14.96 -7.34 -1.14
C LEU A 452 -14.25 -7.10 -2.48
N ASP A 453 -13.30 -6.16 -2.52
CA ASP A 453 -12.57 -5.79 -3.75
C ASP A 453 -11.18 -6.41 -3.79
N ASP A 454 -10.59 -6.45 -4.98
CA ASP A 454 -9.25 -6.99 -5.27
C ASP A 454 -9.05 -8.47 -4.86
N LEU A 455 -10.12 -9.28 -4.87
CA LEU A 455 -10.03 -10.73 -4.64
C LEU A 455 -9.15 -11.45 -5.68
N ASP A 456 -9.09 -10.93 -6.91
CA ASP A 456 -8.25 -11.42 -8.00
C ASP A 456 -6.75 -11.08 -7.85
N ARG A 457 -6.35 -10.46 -6.74
CA ARG A 457 -4.93 -10.24 -6.37
C ARG A 457 -4.49 -11.05 -5.15
N CYS A 458 -5.42 -11.66 -4.44
CA CYS A 458 -5.11 -12.52 -3.30
C CYS A 458 -4.47 -13.83 -3.76
N ASN A 459 -3.68 -14.45 -2.88
CA ASN A 459 -3.33 -15.85 -3.06
C ASN A 459 -4.61 -16.72 -2.98
N ASP A 460 -4.53 -17.89 -3.58
CA ASP A 460 -5.59 -18.88 -3.68
C ASP A 460 -6.15 -19.28 -2.30
N VAL A 461 -5.27 -19.59 -1.34
CA VAL A 461 -5.66 -20.03 0.01
C VAL A 461 -6.49 -18.97 0.72
N PHE A 462 -6.00 -17.72 0.77
CA PHE A 462 -6.68 -16.62 1.44
C PHE A 462 -7.99 -16.24 0.74
N ALA A 463 -8.02 -16.25 -0.60
CA ALA A 463 -9.24 -15.97 -1.35
C ALA A 463 -10.34 -16.98 -1.00
N VAL A 464 -10.01 -18.27 -0.95
CA VAL A 464 -10.95 -19.34 -0.54
C VAL A 464 -11.36 -19.17 0.93
N GLU A 465 -10.42 -18.98 1.85
CA GLU A 465 -10.73 -18.76 3.28
C GLU A 465 -11.67 -17.56 3.51
N LEU A 466 -11.45 -16.45 2.82
CA LEU A 466 -12.29 -15.26 2.94
C LEU A 466 -13.71 -15.51 2.40
N LEU A 467 -13.82 -16.19 1.26
CA LEU A 467 -15.12 -16.54 0.66
C LEU A 467 -15.87 -17.61 1.47
N ASP A 468 -15.17 -18.54 2.10
CA ASP A 468 -15.76 -19.52 3.02
C ASP A 468 -16.23 -18.85 4.32
N ALA A 469 -15.50 -17.84 4.81
CA ALA A 469 -15.96 -16.99 5.92
C ALA A 469 -17.25 -16.22 5.57
N VAL A 470 -17.35 -15.72 4.33
CA VAL A 470 -18.58 -15.12 3.81
C VAL A 470 -19.70 -16.16 3.76
N GLN A 471 -19.46 -17.35 3.23
CA GLN A 471 -20.49 -18.40 3.17
C GLN A 471 -21.03 -18.75 4.56
N THR A 472 -20.13 -18.83 5.55
CA THR A 472 -20.50 -19.13 6.93
C THR A 472 -21.34 -18.00 7.54
N LEU A 473 -20.98 -16.75 7.25
CA LEU A 473 -21.76 -15.58 7.63
C LEU A 473 -23.18 -15.61 7.05
N LEU A 474 -23.32 -15.94 5.76
CA LEU A 474 -24.62 -16.01 5.08
C LEU A 474 -25.50 -17.12 5.64
N ARG A 475 -24.91 -18.28 5.98
CA ARG A 475 -25.65 -19.43 6.53
C ARG A 475 -26.23 -19.15 7.91
N HIS A 476 -25.51 -18.40 8.74
CA HIS A 476 -25.92 -18.06 10.10
C HIS A 476 -26.76 -16.78 10.17
N ALA A 477 -27.39 -16.39 9.06
CA ALA A 477 -28.37 -15.32 9.05
C ALA A 477 -29.53 -15.65 10.02
N PRO A 478 -29.91 -14.73 10.92
CA PRO A 478 -31.05 -14.94 11.81
C PRO A 478 -32.30 -15.33 11.01
N SER A 479 -33.01 -16.37 11.45
CA SER A 479 -34.21 -16.86 10.75
C SER A 479 -35.51 -16.18 11.20
N ARG A 480 -35.46 -15.20 12.11
CA ARG A 480 -36.64 -14.56 12.70
C ARG A 480 -36.52 -13.03 12.69
N ARG A 481 -37.22 -12.41 11.75
CA ARG A 481 -37.49 -10.96 11.78
C ARG A 481 -38.31 -10.59 13.01
N ARG A 482 -37.93 -9.50 13.66
CA ARG A 482 -38.82 -8.81 14.60
C ARG A 482 -39.86 -8.02 13.80
N PRO A 483 -41.15 -8.07 14.16
CA PRO A 483 -42.23 -7.46 13.38
C PRO A 483 -42.21 -5.91 13.32
N ASP A 484 -41.25 -5.25 13.97
CA ASP A 484 -41.29 -3.80 14.24
C ASP A 484 -39.95 -3.08 13.97
N HIS A 485 -39.03 -3.65 13.17
CA HIS A 485 -37.72 -3.06 12.90
C HIS A 485 -37.43 -2.90 11.39
N GLN A 486 -36.69 -1.84 11.06
CA GLN A 486 -36.21 -1.43 9.73
C GLN A 486 -35.41 -2.55 9.02
N PRO A 487 -35.26 -2.49 7.67
CA PRO A 487 -34.67 -3.58 6.89
C PRO A 487 -33.28 -3.97 7.40
N GLU A 488 -33.15 -5.22 7.84
CA GLU A 488 -31.92 -5.85 8.36
C GLU A 488 -31.00 -6.40 7.25
N ALA A 489 -31.19 -5.97 5.99
CA ALA A 489 -30.46 -6.51 4.85
C ALA A 489 -28.94 -6.29 4.94
N LEU A 490 -28.19 -7.35 4.67
CA LEU A 490 -26.75 -7.36 4.44
C LEU A 490 -26.47 -7.93 3.06
N ILE A 491 -26.03 -7.09 2.12
CA ILE A 491 -25.61 -7.54 0.79
C ILE A 491 -24.10 -7.62 0.76
N VAL A 492 -23.55 -8.77 0.39
CA VAL A 492 -22.12 -8.98 0.13
C VAL A 492 -21.90 -8.92 -1.37
N LEU A 493 -21.04 -8.03 -1.84
CA LEU A 493 -20.63 -7.92 -3.24
C LEU A 493 -19.17 -8.30 -3.35
N ALA A 494 -18.89 -9.54 -3.80
CA ALA A 494 -17.55 -9.96 -4.14
C ALA A 494 -17.17 -9.42 -5.52
N VAL A 495 -16.00 -8.80 -5.64
CA VAL A 495 -15.53 -8.16 -6.86
C VAL A 495 -14.20 -8.79 -7.25
N GLY A 496 -14.14 -9.37 -8.45
CA GLY A 496 -12.96 -10.07 -8.92
C GLY A 496 -13.20 -10.83 -10.22
N ASP A 497 -12.14 -11.21 -10.92
CA ASP A 497 -12.22 -12.09 -12.09
C ASP A 497 -12.70 -13.49 -11.67
N GLY A 498 -13.85 -13.91 -12.20
CA GLY A 498 -14.43 -15.22 -11.90
C GLY A 498 -13.54 -16.38 -12.36
N ARG A 499 -12.66 -16.19 -13.36
CA ARG A 499 -11.67 -17.22 -13.76
C ARG A 499 -10.65 -17.44 -12.66
N TRP A 500 -10.16 -16.36 -12.05
CA TRP A 500 -9.22 -16.42 -10.93
C TRP A 500 -9.84 -17.14 -9.74
N LEU A 501 -11.07 -16.77 -9.36
CA LEU A 501 -11.76 -17.40 -8.22
C LEU A 501 -12.04 -18.89 -8.46
N ARG A 502 -12.44 -19.28 -9.68
CA ARG A 502 -12.61 -20.69 -10.04
C ARG A 502 -11.31 -21.47 -9.92
N ALA A 503 -10.22 -20.93 -10.48
CA ALA A 503 -8.90 -21.55 -10.40
C ALA A 503 -8.41 -21.66 -8.96
N ALA A 504 -8.67 -20.67 -8.10
CA ALA A 504 -8.33 -20.71 -6.68
C ALA A 504 -9.05 -21.87 -5.96
N TYR A 505 -10.36 -22.05 -6.19
CA TYR A 505 -11.11 -23.20 -5.64
C TYR A 505 -10.65 -24.54 -6.23
N GLU A 506 -10.35 -24.60 -7.52
CA GLU A 506 -9.85 -25.82 -8.18
C GLU A 506 -8.49 -26.24 -7.64
N HIS A 507 -7.60 -25.29 -7.37
CA HIS A 507 -6.31 -25.57 -6.74
C HIS A 507 -6.48 -25.99 -5.27
N ALA A 508 -7.28 -25.25 -4.50
CA ALA A 508 -7.51 -25.56 -3.08
C ALA A 508 -8.15 -26.94 -2.85
N TYR A 509 -8.98 -27.41 -3.80
CA TYR A 509 -9.72 -28.66 -3.70
C TYR A 509 -9.37 -29.64 -4.84
N GLU A 510 -8.15 -29.57 -5.39
CA GLU A 510 -7.72 -30.33 -6.57
C GLU A 510 -7.96 -31.84 -6.43
N VAL A 511 -7.71 -32.39 -5.24
CA VAL A 511 -7.90 -33.81 -4.89
C VAL A 511 -9.31 -34.31 -5.19
N PHE A 512 -10.32 -33.44 -5.15
CA PHE A 512 -11.72 -33.80 -5.39
C PHE A 512 -12.16 -33.63 -6.85
N SER A 513 -11.37 -32.94 -7.67
CA SER A 513 -11.71 -32.62 -9.07
C SER A 513 -12.07 -33.86 -9.90
N PRO A 514 -11.36 -35.01 -9.82
CA PRO A 514 -11.70 -36.20 -10.61
C PRO A 514 -13.06 -36.83 -10.28
N TYR A 515 -13.60 -36.56 -9.09
CA TYR A 515 -14.83 -37.19 -8.59
C TYR A 515 -16.07 -36.30 -8.73
N VAL A 516 -15.87 -34.97 -8.79
CA VAL A 516 -16.94 -33.98 -8.70
C VAL A 516 -17.09 -33.16 -9.99
N SER A 517 -16.03 -32.99 -10.77
CA SER A 517 -16.09 -32.20 -12.00
C SER A 517 -16.99 -32.84 -13.05
N GLU A 518 -17.88 -32.04 -13.63
CA GLU A 518 -18.77 -32.44 -14.72
C GLU A 518 -18.30 -31.84 -16.05
N PRO A 519 -18.54 -32.49 -17.21
CA PRO A 519 -18.26 -31.88 -18.50
C PRO A 519 -18.93 -30.52 -18.65
N GLY A 520 -18.12 -29.46 -18.81
CA GLY A 520 -18.59 -28.08 -18.90
C GLY A 520 -18.84 -27.36 -17.57
N ARG A 521 -18.77 -28.05 -16.43
CA ARG A 521 -18.86 -27.47 -15.07
C ARG A 521 -17.78 -28.06 -14.18
N PRO A 522 -16.52 -27.62 -14.33
CA PRO A 522 -15.44 -28.05 -13.44
C PRO A 522 -15.70 -27.54 -12.02
N LEU A 523 -15.03 -28.17 -11.05
CA LEU A 523 -15.22 -27.98 -9.61
C LEU A 523 -15.35 -26.51 -9.19
N GLY A 524 -14.52 -25.60 -9.73
CA GLY A 524 -14.55 -24.19 -9.38
C GLY A 524 -15.89 -23.52 -9.69
N HIS A 525 -16.56 -23.90 -10.78
CA HIS A 525 -17.88 -23.36 -11.11
C HIS A 525 -18.94 -23.78 -10.09
N LEU A 526 -18.88 -25.04 -9.65
CA LEU A 526 -19.84 -25.57 -8.67
C LEU A 526 -19.74 -24.84 -7.33
N PHE A 527 -18.52 -24.46 -6.91
CA PHE A 527 -18.32 -23.63 -5.72
C PHE A 527 -18.90 -22.23 -5.90
N LEU A 528 -18.56 -21.53 -6.98
CA LEU A 528 -19.05 -20.16 -7.19
C LEU A 528 -20.57 -20.09 -7.37
N ASP A 529 -21.18 -21.06 -8.06
CA ASP A 529 -22.63 -21.14 -8.24
C ASP A 529 -23.37 -21.38 -6.92
N LYS A 530 -22.73 -22.07 -5.97
CA LYS A 530 -23.27 -22.31 -4.62
C LYS A 530 -23.07 -21.11 -3.68
N LEU A 531 -21.97 -20.38 -3.85
CA LEU A 531 -21.61 -19.26 -3.00
C LEU A 531 -22.43 -18.00 -3.32
N PHE A 532 -22.57 -17.67 -4.61
CA PHE A 532 -23.20 -16.44 -5.06
C PHE A 532 -24.61 -16.68 -5.58
N GLN A 533 -25.59 -15.95 -5.04
CA GLN A 533 -26.97 -16.01 -5.52
C GLN A 533 -27.18 -15.19 -6.80
N LEU A 534 -26.29 -14.24 -7.09
CA LEU A 534 -26.31 -13.43 -8.30
C LEU A 534 -24.90 -13.25 -8.84
N ARG A 535 -24.69 -13.56 -10.12
CA ARG A 535 -23.48 -13.20 -10.86
C ARG A 535 -23.81 -12.07 -11.82
N ILE A 536 -23.03 -10.99 -11.72
CA ILE A 536 -23.16 -9.79 -12.54
C ILE A 536 -21.92 -9.78 -13.44
N GLU A 537 -22.11 -10.02 -14.72
CA GLU A 537 -21.02 -9.94 -15.69
C GLU A 537 -20.89 -8.51 -16.21
N LEU A 538 -19.68 -7.93 -16.12
CA LEU A 538 -19.45 -6.62 -16.70
C LEU A 538 -19.30 -6.75 -18.23
N PRO A 539 -20.09 -6.01 -19.03
CA PRO A 539 -20.03 -6.13 -20.48
C PRO A 539 -18.66 -5.69 -20.99
N ARG A 540 -18.13 -6.46 -21.96
CA ARG A 540 -16.91 -6.09 -22.68
C ARG A 540 -17.16 -4.84 -23.50
N LEU A 541 -16.13 -4.00 -23.62
CA LEU A 541 -16.22 -2.81 -24.46
C LEU A 541 -16.32 -3.20 -25.94
N SER A 542 -17.29 -2.63 -26.64
CA SER A 542 -17.33 -2.67 -28.10
C SER A 542 -16.22 -1.80 -28.71
N GLY A 543 -15.85 -2.07 -29.98
CA GLY A 543 -14.83 -1.28 -30.67
C GLY A 543 -15.17 0.22 -30.74
N SER A 544 -16.46 0.56 -30.89
CA SER A 544 -16.92 1.95 -30.86
C SER A 544 -16.78 2.59 -29.47
N GLN A 545 -17.03 1.83 -28.38
CA GLN A 545 -16.80 2.30 -27.02
C GLN A 545 -15.31 2.50 -26.74
N VAL A 546 -14.43 1.60 -27.20
CA VAL A 546 -12.97 1.77 -27.08
C VAL A 546 -12.52 3.02 -27.85
N SER A 547 -12.99 3.20 -29.09
CA SER A 547 -12.68 4.39 -29.89
C SER A 547 -13.15 5.66 -29.19
N GLY A 548 -14.41 5.73 -28.78
CA GLY A 548 -14.97 6.90 -28.09
C GLY A 548 -14.34 7.15 -26.72
N TYR A 549 -13.84 6.11 -26.05
CA TYR A 549 -13.06 6.24 -24.82
C TYR A 549 -11.67 6.83 -25.09
N LEU A 550 -10.97 6.31 -26.10
CA LEU A 550 -9.67 6.82 -26.54
C LEU A 550 -9.77 8.29 -26.97
N THR A 551 -10.78 8.65 -27.77
CA THR A 551 -11.05 10.03 -28.17
C THR A 551 -11.21 10.94 -26.96
N ARG A 552 -12.01 10.53 -25.96
CA ARG A 552 -12.18 11.33 -24.73
C ARG A 552 -10.90 11.45 -23.90
N LEU A 553 -10.08 10.40 -23.83
CA LEU A 553 -8.76 10.49 -23.18
C LEU A 553 -7.82 11.47 -23.89
N LEU A 554 -7.98 11.64 -25.21
CA LEU A 554 -7.25 12.62 -26.02
C LEU A 554 -7.85 14.03 -25.86
N ASP A 555 -9.17 14.16 -25.77
CA ASP A 555 -9.89 15.45 -25.64
C ASP A 555 -9.83 16.04 -24.22
N LEU A 556 -9.83 15.22 -23.16
CA LEU A 556 -9.58 15.70 -21.78
C LEU A 556 -8.21 16.36 -21.64
N ARG A 557 -7.26 15.99 -22.51
CA ARG A 557 -5.97 16.71 -22.61
C ARG A 557 -6.18 18.06 -23.28
N GLU A 558 -7.05 18.20 -24.28
CA GLU A 558 -7.37 19.48 -24.93
C GLU A 558 -7.92 20.49 -23.92
N GLU A 559 -8.92 20.13 -23.10
CA GLU A 559 -9.49 21.06 -22.10
C GLU A 559 -8.47 21.48 -21.03
N ALA A 560 -7.65 20.54 -20.55
CA ALA A 560 -6.59 20.85 -19.57
C ALA A 560 -5.52 21.77 -20.18
N THR A 561 -5.18 21.57 -21.46
CA THR A 561 -4.16 22.36 -22.17
C THR A 561 -4.70 23.71 -22.61
N ASP A 562 -5.96 23.82 -23.01
CA ASP A 562 -6.62 25.07 -23.40
C ASP A 562 -6.96 25.93 -22.18
N THR A 563 -7.26 25.33 -21.02
CA THR A 563 -7.42 26.12 -19.77
C THR A 563 -6.08 26.70 -19.32
N ALA A 564 -5.00 25.91 -19.37
CA ALA A 564 -3.64 26.39 -19.09
C ALA A 564 -3.15 27.38 -20.17
N GLY A 565 -3.47 27.11 -21.44
CA GLY A 565 -3.14 27.93 -22.60
C GLY A 565 -3.91 29.23 -22.66
N ARG A 566 -5.19 29.29 -22.25
CA ARG A 566 -5.96 30.52 -22.09
C ARG A 566 -5.46 31.35 -20.93
N ALA A 567 -5.07 30.75 -19.81
CA ALA A 567 -4.45 31.47 -18.70
C ALA A 567 -3.08 32.06 -19.10
N ALA A 568 -2.27 31.29 -19.83
CA ALA A 568 -0.99 31.75 -20.37
C ALA A 568 -1.15 32.76 -21.52
N ASN A 569 -2.14 32.60 -22.41
CA ASN A 569 -2.46 33.53 -23.49
C ASN A 569 -3.08 34.81 -22.96
N LEU A 570 -3.88 34.78 -21.88
CA LEU A 570 -4.38 35.98 -21.21
C LEU A 570 -3.22 36.73 -20.55
N ALA A 571 -2.27 36.01 -19.93
CA ALA A 571 -1.05 36.60 -19.38
C ALA A 571 -0.11 37.15 -20.47
N ALA A 572 0.02 36.47 -21.62
CA ALA A 572 0.85 36.86 -22.75
C ALA A 572 0.21 37.99 -23.60
N GLN A 573 -1.12 38.03 -23.75
CA GLN A 573 -1.84 39.14 -24.39
C GLN A 573 -1.78 40.42 -23.56
N ILE A 574 -1.65 40.31 -22.24
CA ILE A 574 -1.40 41.45 -21.35
C ILE A 574 0.05 41.96 -21.46
N SER A 575 0.99 41.14 -21.96
CA SER A 575 2.43 41.48 -22.00
C SER A 575 3.02 41.65 -23.41
N ALA A 576 2.28 41.39 -24.49
CA ALA A 576 2.77 41.57 -25.86
C ALA A 576 1.72 42.16 -26.81
N ALA A 577 1.83 43.47 -27.03
CA ALA A 577 1.48 44.11 -28.30
C ALA A 577 2.72 44.91 -28.76
N PRO A 578 3.13 44.93 -30.04
CA PRO A 578 2.75 44.12 -31.22
C PRO A 578 3.95 43.43 -31.94
N GLU A 579 3.65 42.79 -33.10
CA GLU A 579 4.56 42.33 -34.19
C GLU A 579 5.38 41.03 -33.95
N VAL A 580 5.42 39.97 -34.79
CA VAL A 580 5.22 39.81 -36.25
C VAL A 580 5.05 38.31 -36.64
N ALA A 581 4.31 38.12 -37.74
CA ALA A 581 4.32 37.04 -38.74
C ALA A 581 3.94 35.59 -38.39
N THR A 582 2.69 35.31 -38.72
CA THR A 582 2.18 34.08 -39.36
C THR A 582 2.76 33.86 -40.76
N THR A 583 3.47 32.76 -41.01
CA THR A 583 3.55 31.97 -42.28
C THR A 583 4.57 30.84 -42.02
N LYS A 584 4.41 29.55 -42.32
CA LYS A 584 3.60 28.77 -43.25
C LYS A 584 3.27 27.42 -42.59
N ALA A 585 2.09 26.88 -42.90
CA ALA A 585 1.73 25.49 -42.67
C ALA A 585 2.55 24.56 -43.59
N GLN A 586 3.83 24.36 -43.26
CA GLN A 586 4.56 23.16 -43.65
C GLN A 586 4.36 22.14 -42.54
N SER A 587 3.93 20.92 -42.90
CA SER A 587 3.62 19.86 -41.95
C SER A 587 4.79 19.65 -41.00
N LEU A 588 4.57 19.89 -39.70
CA LEU A 588 5.58 19.64 -38.66
C LEU A 588 6.07 18.19 -38.71
N ASP A 589 5.30 17.23 -39.23
CA ASP A 589 5.80 15.86 -39.45
C ASP A 589 6.83 15.77 -40.60
N ALA A 590 6.69 16.59 -41.65
CA ALA A 590 7.75 16.72 -42.65
C ALA A 590 8.91 17.53 -42.10
N LEU A 591 8.65 18.55 -41.28
CA LEU A 591 9.69 19.35 -40.62
C LEU A 591 10.42 18.54 -39.53
N LEU A 592 9.74 17.65 -38.82
CA LEU A 592 10.28 16.73 -37.82
C LEU A 592 10.99 15.58 -38.50
N SER A 593 10.42 15.00 -39.55
CA SER A 593 11.12 13.99 -40.35
C SER A 593 12.38 14.58 -41.01
N ASP A 594 12.31 15.82 -41.49
CA ASP A 594 13.45 16.54 -42.08
C ASP A 594 14.48 16.90 -41.00
N VAL A 595 14.06 17.48 -39.88
CA VAL A 595 14.92 17.78 -38.72
C VAL A 595 15.53 16.51 -38.12
N MET A 596 14.79 15.42 -37.99
CA MET A 596 15.32 14.14 -37.49
C MET A 596 16.22 13.46 -38.52
N SER A 597 15.97 13.60 -39.82
CA SER A 597 16.87 13.10 -40.87
C SER A 597 18.19 13.90 -40.93
N GLN A 598 18.14 15.21 -40.67
CA GLN A 598 19.31 16.08 -40.55
C GLN A 598 20.03 15.91 -39.19
N ALA A 599 19.34 15.40 -38.17
CA ALA A 599 19.92 15.12 -36.85
C ALA A 599 20.88 13.93 -36.84
N THR A 600 20.79 13.04 -37.84
CA THR A 600 21.66 11.85 -37.96
C THR A 600 23.15 12.19 -37.94
N ASP A 601 23.52 13.37 -38.48
CA ASP A 601 24.90 13.85 -38.59
C ASP A 601 25.36 14.73 -37.41
N LEU A 602 24.48 14.98 -36.42
CA LEU A 602 24.77 15.89 -35.31
C LEU A 602 25.47 15.17 -34.13
N PRO A 603 26.44 15.85 -33.47
CA PRO A 603 27.00 15.41 -32.18
C PRO A 603 25.92 15.14 -31.12
N ALA A 604 26.17 14.18 -30.22
CA ALA A 604 25.19 13.73 -29.22
C ALA A 604 24.57 14.86 -28.39
N GLN A 605 25.38 15.84 -27.98
CA GLN A 605 24.93 17.00 -27.19
C GLN A 605 23.95 17.91 -27.97
N GLN A 606 24.20 18.13 -29.26
CA GLN A 606 23.32 18.93 -30.12
C GLN A 606 22.02 18.18 -30.46
N ARG A 607 22.08 16.85 -30.53
CA ARG A 607 20.88 16.01 -30.66
C ARG A 607 20.00 16.06 -29.41
N GLU A 608 20.60 16.07 -28.24
CA GLU A 608 19.88 16.22 -26.98
C GLU A 608 19.19 17.59 -26.91
N GLU A 609 19.91 18.67 -27.25
CA GLU A 609 19.34 20.03 -27.32
C GLU A 609 18.21 20.14 -28.35
N LEU A 610 18.36 19.50 -29.52
CA LEU A 610 17.34 19.44 -30.56
C LEU A 610 16.13 18.61 -30.13
N ALA A 611 16.34 17.44 -29.52
CA ALA A 611 15.30 16.60 -28.95
C ALA A 611 14.51 17.36 -27.88
N ASP A 612 15.21 18.10 -27.01
CA ASP A 612 14.62 18.98 -26.02
C ASP A 612 13.81 20.11 -26.65
N ALA A 613 14.35 20.79 -27.66
CA ALA A 613 13.65 21.84 -28.39
C ALA A 613 12.40 21.30 -29.12
N VAL A 614 12.49 20.12 -29.71
CA VAL A 614 11.37 19.43 -30.34
C VAL A 614 10.33 19.01 -29.30
N LEU A 615 10.73 18.43 -28.16
CA LEU A 615 9.80 18.04 -27.10
C LEU A 615 9.11 19.27 -26.48
N ARG A 616 9.82 20.39 -26.32
CA ARG A 616 9.26 21.68 -25.87
C ARG A 616 8.29 22.25 -26.89
N THR A 617 8.66 22.30 -28.17
CA THR A 617 7.79 22.76 -29.27
C THR A 617 6.55 21.88 -29.40
N ARG A 618 6.71 20.56 -29.28
CA ARG A 618 5.61 19.61 -29.27
C ARG A 618 4.73 19.76 -28.04
N ARG A 619 5.26 20.23 -26.90
CA ARG A 619 4.47 20.52 -25.68
C ARG A 619 3.66 21.81 -25.82
N SER A 620 4.16 22.79 -26.58
CA SER A 620 3.49 24.08 -26.81
C SER A 620 2.59 24.13 -28.06
N ASP A 621 2.67 23.15 -28.97
CA ASP A 621 1.83 23.09 -30.18
C ASP A 621 0.36 22.78 -29.85
N THR A 622 -0.52 23.77 -30.10
CA THR A 622 -1.98 23.67 -29.93
C THR A 622 -2.61 22.59 -30.81
N HIS A 623 -2.01 22.27 -31.97
CA HIS A 623 -2.50 21.23 -32.89
C HIS A 623 -1.90 19.85 -32.62
N ARG A 624 -0.98 19.71 -31.66
CA ARG A 624 -0.34 18.44 -31.28
C ARG A 624 -1.36 17.36 -30.98
N THR A 625 -2.31 17.68 -30.10
CA THR A 625 -3.30 16.73 -29.60
C THR A 625 -4.25 16.31 -30.73
N GLN A 626 -4.60 17.22 -31.64
CA GLN A 626 -5.46 16.93 -32.79
C GLN A 626 -4.79 15.98 -33.80
N ARG A 627 -3.48 16.15 -34.05
CA ARG A 627 -2.71 15.24 -34.93
C ARG A 627 -2.43 13.91 -34.26
N GLN A 628 -2.04 13.92 -32.99
CA GLN A 628 -1.88 12.70 -32.19
C GLN A 628 -3.21 11.95 -32.07
N ARG A 629 -4.33 12.67 -32.01
CA ARG A 629 -5.67 12.09 -32.05
C ARG A 629 -5.92 11.40 -33.39
N HIS A 630 -5.74 12.10 -34.51
CA HIS A 630 -5.91 11.50 -35.82
C HIS A 630 -5.03 10.25 -36.02
N LEU A 631 -3.77 10.30 -35.57
CA LEU A 631 -2.83 9.19 -35.64
C LEU A 631 -3.20 8.02 -34.72
N LEU A 632 -3.65 8.27 -33.48
CA LEU A 632 -3.86 7.18 -32.51
C LEU A 632 -5.27 6.58 -32.57
N GLU A 633 -6.28 7.36 -32.99
CA GLU A 633 -7.65 6.88 -33.17
C GLU A 633 -7.74 5.75 -34.20
N GLN A 634 -6.92 5.79 -35.26
CA GLN A 634 -6.91 4.75 -36.28
C GLN A 634 -6.52 3.36 -35.73
N TYR A 635 -5.81 3.29 -34.59
CA TYR A 635 -5.40 2.03 -33.96
C TYR A 635 -6.41 1.51 -32.94
N ALA A 636 -7.52 2.22 -32.67
CA ALA A 636 -8.50 1.83 -31.65
C ALA A 636 -9.05 0.40 -31.83
N HIS A 637 -9.20 -0.05 -33.08
CA HIS A 637 -9.68 -1.39 -33.43
C HIS A 637 -8.65 -2.51 -33.14
N LEU A 638 -7.37 -2.17 -33.00
CA LEU A 638 -6.29 -3.11 -32.65
C LEU A 638 -6.07 -3.21 -31.13
N LEU A 639 -6.63 -2.27 -30.36
CA LEU A 639 -6.51 -2.28 -28.90
C LEU A 639 -7.36 -3.38 -28.27
N GLU A 640 -6.93 -3.84 -27.10
CA GLU A 640 -7.74 -4.72 -26.27
C GLU A 640 -9.01 -3.98 -25.80
N PRO A 641 -10.20 -4.63 -25.75
CA PRO A 641 -11.45 -4.04 -25.27
C PRO A 641 -11.46 -3.87 -23.74
N ASN A 642 -10.50 -3.12 -23.23
CA ASN A 642 -10.18 -2.95 -21.82
C ASN A 642 -9.73 -1.50 -21.57
N PRO A 643 -10.43 -0.73 -20.72
CA PRO A 643 -10.11 0.68 -20.50
C PRO A 643 -8.69 0.89 -19.97
N ARG A 644 -8.22 0.00 -19.10
CA ARG A 644 -6.85 0.07 -18.56
C ARG A 644 -5.81 -0.15 -19.66
N ALA A 645 -6.08 -1.06 -20.59
CA ALA A 645 -5.21 -1.27 -21.75
C ALA A 645 -5.19 -0.04 -22.66
N THR A 646 -6.33 0.63 -22.89
CA THR A 646 -6.39 1.89 -23.65
C THR A 646 -5.56 3.01 -23.01
N LYS A 647 -5.71 3.20 -21.68
CA LYS A 647 -4.87 4.16 -20.93
C LYS A 647 -3.39 3.81 -21.04
N ARG A 648 -3.04 2.53 -20.87
CA ARG A 648 -1.67 2.03 -20.92
C ARG A 648 -1.06 2.24 -22.31
N PHE A 649 -1.77 1.90 -23.38
CA PHE A 649 -1.35 2.17 -24.76
C PHE A 649 -0.98 3.64 -24.97
N LEU A 650 -1.86 4.56 -24.56
CA LEU A 650 -1.60 5.99 -24.69
C LEU A 650 -0.36 6.44 -23.89
N MET A 651 -0.20 5.97 -22.65
CA MET A 651 0.96 6.30 -21.82
C MET A 651 2.26 5.69 -22.40
N SER A 652 2.25 4.40 -22.72
CA SER A 652 3.38 3.69 -23.32
C SER A 652 3.82 4.30 -24.64
N TYR A 653 2.88 4.69 -25.51
CA TYR A 653 3.21 5.36 -26.77
C TYR A 653 3.89 6.71 -26.53
N ASN A 654 3.35 7.52 -25.62
CA ASN A 654 3.92 8.84 -25.33
C ASN A 654 5.35 8.74 -24.77
N VAL A 655 5.60 7.79 -23.87
CA VAL A 655 6.92 7.54 -23.30
C VAL A 655 7.86 6.96 -24.36
N ALA A 656 7.41 5.95 -25.12
CA ALA A 656 8.20 5.36 -26.18
C ALA A 656 8.62 6.42 -27.21
N PHE A 657 7.69 7.28 -27.64
CA PHE A 657 7.99 8.37 -28.57
C PHE A 657 9.05 9.31 -27.99
N ALA A 658 8.88 9.74 -26.73
CA ALA A 658 9.85 10.62 -26.08
C ALA A 658 11.23 9.97 -25.97
N ALA A 659 11.31 8.66 -25.75
CA ALA A 659 12.57 7.92 -25.71
C ALA A 659 13.19 7.69 -27.10
N ARG A 660 12.38 7.63 -28.18
CA ARG A 660 12.89 7.42 -29.54
C ARG A 660 13.38 8.71 -30.20
N ILE A 661 12.90 9.87 -29.77
CA ILE A 661 13.28 11.15 -30.37
C ILE A 661 14.74 11.55 -30.09
N THR A 662 15.33 11.00 -29.02
CA THR A 662 16.72 11.24 -28.62
C THR A 662 17.70 10.33 -29.37
N GLU A 663 17.19 9.31 -30.06
CA GLU A 663 18.01 8.36 -30.81
C GLU A 663 18.39 8.92 -32.18
N PRO A 664 19.57 8.53 -32.72
CA PRO A 664 20.06 9.05 -33.99
C PRO A 664 19.20 8.63 -35.20
N GLU A 665 18.40 7.58 -35.07
CA GLU A 665 17.54 7.09 -36.15
C GLU A 665 16.08 7.52 -35.98
N PRO A 666 15.49 8.26 -36.95
CA PRO A 666 14.07 8.54 -36.92
C PRO A 666 13.21 7.29 -37.08
N ILE A 667 12.17 7.20 -36.26
CA ILE A 667 11.15 6.15 -36.34
C ILE A 667 9.82 6.81 -36.68
N GLU A 668 9.15 6.27 -37.67
CA GLU A 668 7.83 6.74 -38.06
C GLU A 668 6.84 6.59 -36.88
N PRO A 669 6.10 7.64 -36.50
CA PRO A 669 5.17 7.59 -35.37
C PRO A 669 4.12 6.48 -35.49
N ALA A 670 3.67 6.20 -36.72
CA ALA A 670 2.75 5.13 -37.04
C ALA A 670 3.32 3.72 -36.76
N THR A 671 4.59 3.50 -37.13
CA THR A 671 5.31 2.24 -36.84
C THR A 671 5.45 2.05 -35.32
N LEU A 672 5.80 3.13 -34.60
CA LEU A 672 5.94 3.09 -33.15
C LEU A 672 4.62 2.81 -32.43
N ALA A 673 3.49 3.32 -32.96
CA ALA A 673 2.17 3.03 -32.44
C ALA A 673 1.84 1.53 -32.57
N LEU A 674 2.10 0.90 -33.72
CA LEU A 674 1.93 -0.56 -33.90
C LEU A 674 2.81 -1.36 -32.93
N TRP A 675 4.09 -1.00 -32.78
CA TRP A 675 4.98 -1.62 -31.80
C TRP A 675 4.47 -1.46 -30.37
N THR A 676 3.87 -0.31 -30.05
CA THR A 676 3.26 -0.07 -28.74
C THR A 676 2.03 -0.97 -28.53
N VAL A 677 1.19 -1.16 -29.55
CA VAL A 677 0.07 -2.13 -29.47
C VAL A 677 0.61 -3.54 -29.21
N LEU A 678 1.64 -3.96 -29.96
CA LEU A 678 2.24 -5.29 -29.82
C LEU A 678 2.80 -5.51 -28.40
N SER A 679 3.60 -4.56 -27.91
CA SER A 679 4.26 -4.64 -26.59
C SER A 679 3.30 -4.50 -25.41
N THR A 680 2.18 -3.79 -25.56
CA THR A 680 1.19 -3.67 -24.48
C THR A 680 0.21 -4.84 -24.43
N ARG A 681 -0.15 -5.42 -25.58
CA ARG A 681 -1.16 -6.49 -25.70
C ARG A 681 -0.54 -7.90 -25.66
N TRP A 682 0.69 -8.06 -26.14
CA TRP A 682 1.43 -9.33 -26.13
C TRP A 682 2.87 -9.12 -25.65
N PRO A 683 3.10 -8.76 -24.38
CA PRO A 683 4.43 -8.43 -23.86
C PRO A 683 5.44 -9.55 -24.03
N ALA A 684 5.08 -10.81 -23.75
CA ALA A 684 5.98 -11.95 -23.91
C ALA A 684 6.42 -12.18 -25.37
N LEU A 685 5.53 -11.92 -26.34
CA LEU A 685 5.89 -11.96 -27.76
C LEU A 685 6.84 -10.82 -28.11
N ALA A 686 6.57 -9.61 -27.63
CA ALA A 686 7.41 -8.44 -27.89
C ALA A 686 8.80 -8.56 -27.24
N GLU A 687 8.90 -9.13 -26.04
CA GLU A 687 10.16 -9.47 -25.36
C GLU A 687 10.94 -10.51 -26.17
N TRP A 688 10.30 -11.61 -26.54
CA TRP A 688 10.96 -12.62 -27.39
C TRP A 688 11.46 -12.04 -28.71
N ILE A 689 10.66 -11.19 -29.38
CA ILE A 689 11.08 -10.48 -30.60
C ILE A 689 12.30 -9.60 -30.31
N ARG A 690 12.27 -8.81 -29.24
CA ARG A 690 13.38 -7.91 -28.85
C ARG A 690 14.68 -8.68 -28.60
N ASP A 691 14.61 -9.85 -27.98
CA ASP A 691 15.78 -10.67 -27.66
C ASP A 691 16.30 -11.45 -28.87
N ALA A 692 15.41 -11.92 -29.74
CA ALA A 692 15.76 -12.72 -30.92
C ALA A 692 16.33 -11.89 -32.08
N LEU A 693 15.85 -10.65 -32.25
CA LEU A 693 16.19 -9.80 -33.39
C LEU A 693 17.69 -9.46 -33.51
N PRO A 694 18.42 -9.04 -32.46
CA PRO A 694 19.83 -8.65 -32.54
C PRO A 694 20.76 -9.82 -32.89
N LEU A 695 20.35 -11.04 -32.57
CA LEU A 695 21.14 -12.26 -32.81
C LEU A 695 21.04 -12.78 -34.25
N GLY A 696 20.39 -12.03 -35.15
CA GLY A 696 20.12 -12.49 -36.51
C GLY A 696 18.99 -13.52 -36.59
N GLY A 697 18.22 -13.71 -35.51
CA GLY A 697 17.10 -14.64 -35.46
C GLY A 697 15.99 -14.26 -36.44
N GLU A 698 15.46 -15.25 -37.15
CA GLU A 698 14.24 -15.06 -37.94
C GLU A 698 13.02 -15.05 -37.01
N VAL A 699 12.17 -14.03 -37.16
CA VAL A 699 10.89 -13.94 -36.44
C VAL A 699 9.91 -14.91 -37.09
N ARG A 700 9.93 -16.17 -36.65
CA ARG A 700 9.02 -17.24 -37.12
C ARG A 700 8.31 -17.92 -35.95
N ALA A 701 7.11 -18.43 -36.23
CA ALA A 701 6.35 -19.19 -35.26
C ALA A 701 7.06 -20.53 -34.95
N SER A 702 7.14 -20.86 -33.67
CA SER A 702 7.59 -22.18 -33.19
C SER A 702 6.39 -23.13 -33.10
N ASP A 703 6.65 -24.41 -33.36
CA ASP A 703 5.65 -25.48 -33.20
C ASP A 703 5.46 -25.88 -31.73
N GLU A 704 6.36 -25.46 -30.84
CA GLU A 704 6.35 -25.79 -29.42
C GLU A 704 5.13 -25.17 -28.70
N SER A 705 4.44 -25.99 -27.90
CA SER A 705 3.29 -25.54 -27.12
C SER A 705 3.73 -24.61 -25.99
N GLY A 706 3.19 -23.39 -25.96
CA GLY A 706 3.50 -22.39 -24.93
C GLY A 706 4.62 -21.41 -25.29
N HIS A 707 5.32 -21.61 -26.42
CA HIS A 707 6.32 -20.67 -26.88
C HIS A 707 5.68 -19.35 -27.38
N PRO A 708 6.17 -18.15 -26.98
CA PRO A 708 5.53 -16.87 -27.34
C PRO A 708 5.38 -16.64 -28.84
N SER A 709 6.34 -17.09 -29.65
CA SER A 709 6.31 -16.93 -31.11
C SER A 709 5.16 -17.64 -31.80
N ARG A 710 4.51 -18.63 -31.15
CA ARG A 710 3.30 -19.27 -31.66
C ARG A 710 2.16 -18.27 -31.85
N LEU A 711 2.15 -17.18 -31.06
CA LEU A 711 1.19 -16.08 -31.19
C LEU A 711 1.27 -15.38 -32.55
N LEU A 712 2.37 -15.50 -33.30
CA LEU A 712 2.47 -14.97 -34.67
C LEU A 712 1.44 -15.60 -35.62
N LEU A 713 0.91 -16.78 -35.29
CA LEU A 713 -0.14 -17.43 -36.07
C LEU A 713 -1.54 -16.89 -35.74
N GLU A 714 -1.71 -16.20 -34.60
CA GLU A 714 -3.00 -15.69 -34.15
C GLU A 714 -3.48 -14.53 -35.03
N PRO A 715 -4.74 -14.53 -35.52
CA PRO A 715 -5.25 -13.47 -36.38
C PRO A 715 -5.11 -12.04 -35.81
N PRO A 716 -5.33 -11.80 -34.49
CA PRO A 716 -5.13 -10.48 -33.90
C PRO A 716 -3.68 -9.99 -33.94
N VAL A 717 -2.70 -10.89 -33.84
CA VAL A 717 -1.27 -10.53 -33.93
C VAL A 717 -0.90 -10.23 -35.36
N ARG A 718 -1.35 -11.07 -36.31
CA ARG A 718 -1.17 -10.81 -37.76
C ARG A 718 -1.79 -9.48 -38.18
N ALA A 719 -2.96 -9.12 -37.65
CA ALA A 719 -3.59 -7.82 -37.91
C ALA A 719 -2.72 -6.63 -37.46
N VAL A 720 -1.88 -6.79 -36.44
CA VAL A 720 -0.92 -5.76 -36.01
C VAL A 720 0.38 -5.83 -36.83
N MET A 721 0.94 -7.03 -37.03
CA MET A 721 2.19 -7.26 -37.77
C MET A 721 2.09 -6.84 -39.24
N ASP A 722 0.97 -7.16 -39.89
CA ASP A 722 0.72 -6.93 -41.31
C ASP A 722 -0.10 -5.66 -41.56
N SER A 723 -0.30 -4.82 -40.53
CA SER A 723 -1.14 -3.62 -40.65
C SER A 723 -0.58 -2.67 -41.70
N PRO A 724 -1.41 -2.18 -42.66
CA PRO A 724 -0.98 -1.17 -43.61
C PRO A 724 -0.79 0.21 -42.95
N LEU A 725 -1.30 0.41 -41.73
CA LEU A 725 -1.22 1.67 -41.00
C LEU A 725 0.12 1.78 -40.24
N GLY A 726 1.20 2.10 -40.96
CA GLY A 726 2.55 2.20 -40.38
C GLY A 726 3.31 0.87 -40.33
N GLY A 727 2.81 -0.17 -41.02
CA GLY A 727 3.45 -1.47 -41.16
C GLY A 727 3.72 -1.83 -42.63
N PRO A 728 4.09 -3.09 -42.93
CA PRO A 728 4.26 -4.19 -42.00
C PRO A 728 5.41 -3.96 -41.01
N LEU A 729 5.32 -4.57 -39.82
CA LEU A 729 6.40 -4.62 -38.83
C LEU A 729 7.45 -5.65 -39.27
N ASP A 730 8.29 -5.26 -40.22
CA ASP A 730 9.44 -6.07 -40.65
C ASP A 730 10.60 -6.03 -39.65
N ARG A 731 11.62 -6.87 -39.89
CA ARG A 731 12.80 -6.98 -39.03
C ARG A 731 13.47 -5.62 -38.77
N VAL A 732 13.57 -4.77 -39.79
CA VAL A 732 14.28 -3.49 -39.71
C VAL A 732 13.49 -2.51 -38.85
N ARG A 733 12.18 -2.39 -39.09
CA ARG A 733 11.27 -1.55 -38.31
C ARG A 733 11.18 -1.98 -36.86
N MET A 734 11.15 -3.28 -36.58
CA MET A 734 11.15 -3.80 -35.21
C MET A 734 12.49 -3.54 -34.49
N LEU A 735 13.64 -3.74 -35.16
CA LEU A 735 14.96 -3.39 -34.60
C LEU A 735 15.02 -1.92 -34.21
N ARG A 736 14.55 -1.03 -35.09
CA ARG A 736 14.46 0.41 -34.82
C ARG A 736 13.54 0.70 -33.64
N CYS A 737 12.34 0.12 -33.59
CA CYS A 737 11.44 0.28 -32.44
C CYS A 737 12.04 -0.18 -31.11
N CYS A 738 12.97 -1.14 -31.15
CA CYS A 738 13.72 -1.63 -30.00
C CYS A 738 15.00 -0.82 -29.70
N GLY A 739 15.38 0.16 -30.52
CA GLY A 739 16.57 0.99 -30.33
C GLY A 739 17.87 0.38 -30.82
N TYR A 740 17.80 -0.67 -31.64
CA TYR A 740 18.97 -1.22 -32.30
C TYR A 740 19.28 -0.44 -33.58
N PRO A 741 20.56 -0.10 -33.82
CA PRO A 741 20.96 0.49 -35.09
C PRO A 741 20.72 -0.50 -36.23
N PRO A 742 20.40 -0.03 -37.44
CA PRO A 742 20.22 -0.90 -38.60
C PRO A 742 21.56 -1.54 -38.91
N ASP A 743 21.52 -2.84 -39.11
CA ASP A 743 22.68 -3.61 -39.53
C ASP A 743 23.13 -3.10 -40.93
N PRO A 744 24.35 -2.55 -41.09
CA PRO A 744 24.81 -1.97 -42.35
C PRO A 744 24.82 -2.98 -43.50
N GLY A 745 24.80 -4.29 -43.21
CA GLY A 745 24.69 -5.35 -44.21
C GLY A 745 23.28 -5.56 -44.80
N LEU A 746 22.23 -5.00 -44.19
CA LEU A 746 20.83 -5.18 -44.62
C LEU A 746 20.28 -4.04 -45.49
N GLN A 747 20.79 -2.81 -45.34
CA GLN A 747 20.44 -1.69 -46.22
C GLN A 747 20.82 -1.97 -47.70
N MET A 748 21.99 -2.59 -47.93
CA MET A 748 22.42 -2.98 -49.29
C MET A 748 21.52 -4.02 -49.97
N ARG A 749 20.75 -4.82 -49.21
CA ARG A 749 19.81 -5.79 -49.79
C ARG A 749 18.43 -5.21 -50.08
N ALA A 750 18.00 -4.21 -49.32
CA ALA A 750 16.72 -3.52 -49.56
C ALA A 750 16.80 -2.60 -50.79
N ASP A 751 17.92 -1.88 -50.96
CA ASP A 751 18.13 -0.96 -52.09
C ASP A 751 18.50 -1.68 -53.41
N GLY A 752 18.89 -2.97 -53.32
CA GLY A 752 19.33 -3.77 -54.47
C GLY A 752 18.22 -4.38 -55.33
N VAL A 753 16.94 -4.21 -54.99
CA VAL A 753 15.82 -4.87 -55.69
C VAL A 753 15.25 -4.03 -56.87
N GLU A 754 15.59 -2.75 -57.00
CA GLU A 754 15.06 -1.90 -58.09
C GLU A 754 15.96 -1.73 -59.34
N SER A 755 17.10 -2.43 -59.44
CA SER A 755 17.99 -2.32 -60.61
C SER A 755 18.22 -3.64 -61.36
N GLY A 756 17.14 -4.38 -61.64
CA GLY A 756 17.15 -5.51 -62.56
C GLY A 756 17.04 -5.07 -64.02
N GLY A 757 18.11 -4.51 -64.58
CA GLY A 757 18.23 -4.26 -66.02
C GLY A 757 18.14 -5.56 -66.82
N SER A 758 17.38 -5.53 -67.92
CA SER A 758 17.34 -6.61 -68.92
C SER A 758 18.75 -6.93 -69.44
N PRO A 759 19.14 -8.21 -69.58
CA PRO A 759 20.40 -8.55 -70.22
C PRO A 759 20.30 -8.34 -71.74
N PRO A 760 21.37 -7.91 -72.44
CA PRO A 760 21.34 -7.77 -73.87
C PRO A 760 21.60 -9.11 -74.58
N ALA A 761 20.81 -9.32 -75.64
CA ALA A 761 20.83 -10.34 -76.71
C ALA A 761 20.47 -11.78 -76.31
#